data_AF-A0A8J4S859-F1
#
_entry.id   AF-A0A8J4S859-F1
#
_cell.length_a   1.000
_cell.length_b   1.000
_cell.length_c   1.000
_cell.angle_alpha   90.00
_cell.angle_beta   90.00
_cell.angle_gamma   90.00
#
_symmetry.space_group_name_H-M   'P 1'
#
loop_
_entity.id
_entity.type
_entity.pdbx_description
1 polymer ?
#
loop_
_entity_poly.entity_id
_entity_poly.type
_entity_poly.pdbx_seq_one_letter_code
_entity_poly.pdbx_strand_id
1 'polypeptide(L)'
;MDDQAYTVVLYYKYVRLCETQEELQAFADAHEKLCSSLQLTGRVRLAFEGINGTLGGSLSNVQSYVENMKQQPQFVDVDWKTSSSPVPPFPELQVRCVAEIVALELPDDVYDLTKRGTHLTPEQFQEEQLSADPSSIAVIDVRNTYEFQIGHFAGALNPKTRRFGQFPQWVRDELPALQQKDKVLMYCTGGIRCEKASAYLKHLGLENVYQLEGGIHRYLEKFPDGGGLFQGKNFVFDQRVTMASEDKTITGQCEHCHVPHDTLSGTRCAYCRMHVLLCEPCRAATQEQGETDDDVFCTDHLPMVSGTLEELQTRLKGLQDSLENEHGRGKKGRRRSLRKQVMRGAGRRGGVGGHRVGGNGRRSVTNNGLSDPKTSLVDEWRAHEEDCAARVLQNQLRAFLSRQRMARLLLSVYEKHYDSVRKQYFYVNTLTNISTWEKPLLLARFLPGDRDVARGRAELSPKEAALRIQRVIRAFLAKKTIRQLVRENYMKLFDPESKGFYYLNTRTGERSEQKPPFFRPKASTGDSTSYKQFPSRNKLDDEDDLEIEPFHFRKAVCKISSEGNPHGSGVLGRFCGVLCILTDGKTLSDENIARSARVVCNYADERVPFPVVLASETLFAGIKMQDEHTIRLQPLAQSPQPQSPKKMPQQPHFNFALCAVNERQFLLAAGDNVVPLRFEMSDRKLGCGESECLRLGEPLEVVGHPHGKLQVLHHRCFARLVPNSINPQHLQYDRVMETGAAGCGVFTRGGKFVGIHSFAGLKEPPPLSCWFIKPILDTALVLVSTSIFSGKCL
;
A
#
# COMPACT_ATOMS: atom_id res chain seq x y z
N MET A 1 15.48 -2.48 -44.74
CA MET A 1 15.00 -1.67 -43.62
C MET A 1 16.07 -0.63 -43.42
N ASP A 2 15.81 0.62 -43.79
CA ASP A 2 16.82 1.68 -43.73
C ASP A 2 17.36 1.83 -42.31
N ASP A 3 18.69 1.90 -42.26
CA ASP A 3 19.55 1.99 -41.10
C ASP A 3 19.37 3.37 -40.42
N GLN A 4 18.28 3.57 -39.68
CA GLN A 4 18.01 4.85 -39.00
C GLN A 4 18.95 5.00 -37.80
N ALA A 5 20.13 5.56 -38.05
CA ALA A 5 21.04 6.03 -37.02
C ALA A 5 20.39 7.17 -36.20
N TYR A 6 20.25 6.97 -34.90
CA TYR A 6 19.78 8.00 -33.98
C TYR A 6 20.96 8.90 -33.58
N THR A 7 20.70 10.19 -33.42
CA THR A 7 21.66 11.14 -32.85
C THR A 7 21.29 11.41 -31.40
N VAL A 8 22.27 11.35 -30.50
CA VAL A 8 22.13 11.74 -29.10
C VAL A 8 22.85 13.06 -28.87
N VAL A 9 22.20 14.02 -28.21
CA VAL A 9 22.83 15.25 -27.74
C VAL A 9 22.89 15.26 -26.21
N LEU A 10 24.08 15.50 -25.67
CA LEU A 10 24.38 15.65 -24.25
C LEU A 10 24.86 17.09 -23.99
N TYR A 11 24.26 17.76 -23.02
CA TYR A 11 24.61 19.12 -22.68
C TYR A 11 24.23 19.46 -21.24
N TYR A 12 24.87 20.47 -20.69
CA TYR A 12 24.46 21.11 -19.45
C TYR A 12 24.84 22.59 -19.49
N LYS A 13 24.17 23.39 -18.67
CA LYS A 13 24.55 24.78 -18.42
C LYS A 13 24.19 25.15 -16.99
N TYR A 14 25.18 25.62 -16.24
CA TYR A 14 24.96 26.32 -14.99
C TYR A 14 24.71 27.80 -15.27
N VAL A 15 23.46 28.21 -15.16
CA VAL A 15 22.99 29.58 -15.35
C VAL A 15 21.72 29.75 -14.53
N ARG A 16 21.54 30.91 -13.92
CA ARG A 16 20.29 31.22 -13.21
C ARG A 16 19.15 31.25 -14.23
N LEU A 17 18.33 30.20 -14.27
CA LEU A 17 17.27 30.05 -15.28
C LEU A 17 16.09 30.99 -15.03
N CYS A 18 15.74 31.21 -13.77
CA CYS A 18 14.58 31.99 -13.33
C CYS A 18 14.67 32.27 -11.83
N GLU A 19 13.75 33.08 -11.30
CA GLU A 19 13.74 33.48 -9.89
C GLU A 19 12.68 32.74 -9.07
N THR A 20 11.57 32.36 -9.71
CA THR A 20 10.42 31.75 -9.02
C THR A 20 10.15 30.31 -9.47
N GLN A 21 9.52 29.53 -8.59
CA GLN A 21 9.18 28.14 -8.88
C GLN A 21 8.17 28.03 -10.02
N GLU A 22 7.29 29.03 -10.16
CA GLU A 22 6.30 29.16 -11.22
C GLU A 22 6.96 29.37 -12.59
N GLU A 23 7.97 30.25 -12.67
CA GLU A 23 8.76 30.46 -13.89
C GLU A 23 9.54 29.20 -14.28
N LEU A 24 10.14 28.50 -13.31
CA LEU A 24 10.86 27.25 -13.57
C LEU A 24 9.92 26.20 -14.17
N GLN A 25 8.70 26.10 -13.64
CA GLN A 25 7.70 25.18 -14.16
C GLN A 25 7.21 25.59 -15.56
N ALA A 26 6.99 26.89 -15.80
CA ALA A 26 6.63 27.38 -17.12
C ALA A 26 7.72 27.11 -18.16
N PHE A 27 9.00 27.27 -17.78
CA PHE A 27 10.14 26.92 -18.61
C PHE A 27 10.17 25.42 -18.91
N ALA A 28 9.93 24.56 -17.90
CA ALA A 28 9.86 23.11 -18.09
C ALA A 28 8.74 22.71 -19.07
N ASP A 29 7.55 23.28 -18.92
CA ASP A 29 6.41 22.98 -19.79
C ASP A 29 6.68 23.44 -21.25
N ALA A 30 7.32 24.61 -21.43
CA ALA A 30 7.72 25.09 -22.75
C ALA A 30 8.79 24.19 -23.38
N HIS A 31 9.77 23.73 -22.58
CA HIS A 31 10.84 22.85 -23.02
C HIS A 31 10.33 21.46 -23.41
N GLU A 32 9.37 20.92 -22.65
CA GLU A 32 8.71 19.66 -22.97
C GLU A 32 7.92 19.75 -24.27
N LYS A 33 7.20 20.85 -24.50
CA LYS A 33 6.50 21.11 -25.78
C LYS A 33 7.46 21.19 -26.96
N LEU A 34 8.58 21.90 -26.81
CA LEU A 34 9.60 22.00 -27.84
C LEU A 34 10.14 20.61 -28.20
N CYS A 35 10.62 19.85 -27.21
CA CYS A 35 11.15 18.51 -27.42
C CYS A 35 10.11 17.56 -28.04
N SER A 36 8.85 17.64 -27.60
CA SER A 36 7.75 16.82 -28.13
C SER A 36 7.42 17.17 -29.59
N SER A 37 7.41 18.47 -29.94
CA SER A 37 7.17 18.93 -31.31
C SER A 37 8.23 18.46 -32.30
N LEU A 38 9.47 18.29 -31.81
CA LEU A 38 10.60 17.74 -32.56
C LEU A 38 10.72 16.22 -32.42
N GLN A 39 9.74 15.53 -31.84
CA GLN A 39 9.73 14.08 -31.65
C GLN A 39 11.00 13.53 -30.96
N LEU A 40 11.56 14.30 -30.03
CA LEU A 40 12.73 13.90 -29.26
C LEU A 40 12.33 13.05 -28.05
N THR A 41 13.11 12.02 -27.76
CA THR A 41 13.06 11.28 -26.50
C THR A 41 14.26 11.64 -25.64
N GLY A 42 14.20 11.39 -24.33
CA GLY A 42 15.33 11.72 -23.46
C GLY A 42 14.96 12.26 -22.10
N ARG A 43 15.95 12.85 -21.44
CA ARG A 43 15.83 13.34 -20.07
C ARG A 43 16.38 14.75 -19.99
N VAL A 44 15.57 15.67 -19.51
CA VAL A 44 15.97 17.04 -19.20
C VAL A 44 15.67 17.33 -17.74
N ARG A 45 16.67 17.84 -17.03
CA ARG A 45 16.59 18.27 -15.64
C ARG A 45 16.76 19.77 -15.59
N LEU A 46 15.83 20.43 -14.92
CA LEU A 46 15.79 21.88 -14.77
C LEU A 46 15.82 22.20 -13.29
N ALA A 47 16.71 23.08 -12.89
CA ALA A 47 16.76 23.63 -11.55
C ALA A 47 17.01 25.13 -11.66
N PHE A 48 16.86 25.85 -10.56
CA PHE A 48 17.23 27.27 -10.55
C PHE A 48 18.71 27.51 -10.94
N GLU A 49 19.58 26.55 -10.62
CA GLU A 49 21.01 26.60 -10.96
C GLU A 49 21.32 26.32 -12.43
N GLY A 50 20.36 25.84 -13.24
CA GLY A 50 20.64 25.54 -14.64
C GLY A 50 19.80 24.42 -15.27
N ILE A 51 20.32 23.92 -16.39
CA ILE A 51 19.74 22.84 -17.20
C ILE A 51 20.77 21.72 -17.44
N ASN A 52 20.31 20.48 -17.47
CA ASN A 52 21.08 19.30 -17.86
C ASN A 52 20.21 18.40 -18.73
N GLY A 53 20.68 18.06 -19.92
CA GLY A 53 19.89 17.30 -20.89
C GLY A 53 20.67 16.20 -21.58
N THR A 54 20.00 15.09 -21.82
CA THR A 54 20.41 14.07 -22.78
C THR A 54 19.19 13.70 -23.61
N LEU A 55 19.20 14.09 -24.90
CA LEU A 55 18.08 13.93 -25.82
C LEU A 55 18.50 13.11 -27.02
N GLY A 56 17.57 12.40 -27.63
CA GLY A 56 17.79 11.57 -28.81
C GLY A 56 16.67 11.69 -29.83
N GLY A 57 17.04 11.59 -31.11
CA GLY A 57 16.12 11.65 -32.24
C GLY A 57 16.86 11.51 -33.57
N SER A 58 16.22 11.88 -34.68
CA SER A 58 16.92 12.03 -35.95
C SER A 58 17.94 13.17 -35.88
N LEU A 59 18.96 13.13 -36.74
CA LEU A 59 19.96 14.19 -36.86
C LEU A 59 19.30 15.57 -37.08
N SER A 60 18.31 15.65 -37.97
CA SER A 60 17.57 16.89 -38.27
C SER A 60 16.84 17.45 -37.06
N ASN A 61 16.20 16.59 -36.26
CA ASN A 61 15.41 17.01 -35.10
C ASN A 61 16.33 17.47 -33.96
N VAL A 62 17.46 16.79 -33.76
CA VAL A 62 18.48 17.21 -32.78
C VAL A 62 19.12 18.54 -33.18
N GLN A 63 19.46 18.72 -34.47
CA GLN A 63 19.98 19.99 -34.97
C GLN A 63 18.98 21.13 -34.77
N SER A 64 17.71 20.90 -35.14
CA SER A 64 16.63 21.89 -34.95
C SER A 64 16.46 22.29 -33.48
N TYR A 65 16.60 21.32 -32.58
CA TYR A 65 16.57 21.56 -31.14
C TYR A 65 17.76 22.41 -30.67
N VAL A 66 18.98 22.06 -31.08
CA VAL A 66 20.20 22.82 -30.74
C VAL A 66 20.13 24.25 -31.26
N GLU A 67 19.66 24.45 -32.49
CA GLU A 67 19.48 25.78 -33.09
C GLU A 67 18.44 26.60 -32.32
N ASN A 68 17.29 26.01 -31.97
CA ASN A 68 16.27 26.69 -31.17
C ASN A 68 16.81 27.10 -29.78
N MET A 69 17.59 26.22 -29.14
CA MET A 69 18.21 26.54 -27.86
C MET A 69 19.24 27.66 -27.99
N LYS A 70 20.08 27.66 -29.03
CA LYS A 70 21.10 28.70 -29.29
C LYS A 70 20.52 30.09 -29.57
N GLN A 71 19.25 30.20 -29.98
CA GLN A 71 18.58 31.49 -30.14
C GLN A 71 18.35 32.20 -28.80
N GLN A 72 18.41 31.48 -27.67
CA GLN A 72 18.26 32.05 -26.34
C GLN A 72 19.63 32.54 -25.84
N PRO A 73 19.77 33.80 -25.38
CA PRO A 73 21.05 34.38 -24.98
C PRO A 73 21.81 33.56 -23.92
N GLN A 74 21.09 32.92 -23.00
CA GLN A 74 21.65 32.11 -21.91
C GLN A 74 22.22 30.75 -22.32
N PHE A 75 22.03 30.33 -23.59
CA PHE A 75 22.46 29.02 -24.10
C PHE A 75 23.40 29.09 -25.32
N VAL A 76 23.90 30.29 -25.66
CA VAL A 76 24.79 30.51 -26.82
C VAL A 76 26.10 29.73 -26.69
N ASP A 77 26.66 29.68 -25.48
CA ASP A 77 27.97 29.10 -25.15
C ASP A 77 27.87 27.68 -24.56
N VAL A 78 26.76 26.98 -24.81
CA VAL A 78 26.59 25.59 -24.36
C VAL A 78 27.43 24.65 -25.22
N ASP A 79 28.18 23.77 -24.55
CA ASP A 79 28.92 22.68 -25.20
C ASP A 79 27.97 21.52 -25.53
N TRP A 80 27.37 21.58 -26.73
CA TRP A 80 26.48 20.56 -27.29
C TRP A 80 27.29 19.38 -27.83
N LYS A 81 27.30 18.27 -27.10
CA LYS A 81 28.04 17.05 -27.47
C LYS A 81 27.12 16.10 -28.20
N THR A 82 27.44 15.73 -29.44
CA THR A 82 26.62 14.82 -30.25
C THR A 82 27.31 13.50 -30.49
N SER A 83 26.57 12.39 -30.36
CA SER A 83 27.08 11.05 -30.66
C SER A 83 26.04 10.21 -31.40
N SER A 84 26.49 9.28 -32.24
CA SER A 84 25.61 8.35 -32.94
C SER A 84 25.13 7.23 -32.01
N SER A 85 23.96 6.67 -32.31
CA SER A 85 23.38 5.52 -31.62
C SER A 85 22.69 4.58 -32.62
N PRO A 86 23.03 3.29 -32.62
CA PRO A 86 22.36 2.29 -33.46
C PRO A 86 20.98 1.91 -32.90
N VAL A 87 20.68 2.29 -31.65
CA VAL A 87 19.42 2.00 -30.96
C VAL A 87 18.73 3.29 -30.50
N PRO A 88 17.39 3.30 -30.35
CA PRO A 88 16.70 4.42 -29.73
C PRO A 88 17.25 4.67 -28.31
N PRO A 89 17.86 5.83 -28.02
CA PRO A 89 18.60 6.03 -26.76
C PRO A 89 17.67 6.10 -25.54
N PHE A 90 16.42 6.49 -25.72
CA PHE A 90 15.44 6.61 -24.64
C PHE A 90 14.05 6.13 -25.08
N PRO A 91 13.30 5.47 -24.18
CA PRO A 91 11.95 5.00 -24.50
C PRO A 91 10.90 6.12 -24.54
N GLU A 92 11.12 7.19 -23.79
CA GLU A 92 10.20 8.33 -23.68
C GLU A 92 10.97 9.62 -23.34
N LEU A 93 10.30 10.76 -23.52
CA LEU A 93 10.77 12.07 -23.05
C LEU A 93 10.38 12.28 -21.58
N GLN A 94 11.31 12.80 -20.78
CA GLN A 94 11.07 13.21 -19.40
C GLN A 94 11.73 14.57 -19.13
N VAL A 95 10.93 15.62 -18.95
CA VAL A 95 11.39 16.92 -18.47
C VAL A 95 11.00 17.07 -17.00
N ARG A 96 11.95 17.38 -16.12
CA ARG A 96 11.71 17.44 -14.67
C ARG A 96 12.36 18.64 -14.01
N CYS A 97 11.56 19.39 -13.26
CA CYS A 97 12.04 20.32 -12.25
C CYS A 97 12.64 19.55 -11.08
N VAL A 98 13.90 19.84 -10.73
CA VAL A 98 14.67 19.22 -9.66
C VAL A 98 15.33 20.30 -8.80
N ALA A 99 15.76 19.93 -7.59
CA ALA A 99 16.50 20.85 -6.72
C ALA A 99 17.89 21.17 -7.27
N GLU A 100 18.57 20.16 -7.80
CA GLU A 100 19.90 20.27 -8.40
C GLU A 100 19.91 19.51 -9.73
N ILE A 101 20.47 20.10 -10.80
CA ILE A 101 20.61 19.42 -12.10
C ILE A 101 21.56 18.22 -12.03
N VAL A 102 22.47 18.23 -11.05
CA VAL A 102 23.20 17.08 -10.52
C VAL A 102 23.34 17.22 -9.01
N ALA A 103 22.91 16.19 -8.26
CA ALA A 103 22.76 16.30 -6.81
C ALA A 103 24.07 15.99 -6.06
N LEU A 104 24.73 17.04 -5.55
CA LEU A 104 25.85 16.92 -4.61
C LEU A 104 25.34 16.78 -3.17
N GLU A 105 24.06 17.08 -2.92
CA GLU A 105 23.39 16.96 -1.61
C GLU A 105 24.08 17.77 -0.48
N LEU A 106 24.66 18.92 -0.84
CA LEU A 106 25.15 19.94 0.10
C LEU A 106 24.20 21.14 0.10
N PRO A 107 24.04 21.85 1.23
CA PRO A 107 23.36 23.15 1.24
C PRO A 107 24.03 24.15 0.27
N ASP A 108 23.23 25.00 -0.37
CA ASP A 108 23.67 25.91 -1.43
C ASP A 108 24.68 26.96 -0.95
N ASP A 109 24.73 27.26 0.36
CA ASP A 109 25.63 28.21 0.99
C ASP A 109 27.00 27.62 1.35
N VAL A 110 27.20 26.31 1.16
CA VAL A 110 28.45 25.64 1.54
C VAL A 110 29.58 25.90 0.55
N TYR A 111 29.30 26.15 -0.72
CA TYR A 111 30.35 26.37 -1.72
C TYR A 111 29.86 27.26 -2.85
N ASP A 112 30.80 27.98 -3.46
CA ASP A 112 30.52 28.95 -4.49
C ASP A 112 30.77 28.34 -5.88
N LEU A 113 29.70 28.08 -6.63
CA LEU A 113 29.78 27.58 -8.00
C LEU A 113 30.47 28.54 -8.96
N THR A 114 30.74 29.79 -8.62
CA THR A 114 31.58 30.67 -9.45
C THR A 114 33.06 30.35 -9.32
N LYS A 115 33.47 29.69 -8.23
CA LYS A 115 34.87 29.33 -7.92
C LYS A 115 35.22 27.90 -8.33
N ARG A 116 35.03 27.58 -9.61
CA ARG A 116 35.25 26.22 -10.15
C ARG A 116 36.73 25.96 -10.43
N GLY A 117 37.06 24.69 -10.62
CA GLY A 117 38.39 24.26 -11.08
C GLY A 117 38.68 24.77 -12.49
N THR A 118 39.96 24.88 -12.82
CA THR A 118 40.40 25.30 -14.15
C THR A 118 40.08 24.20 -15.17
N HIS A 119 39.40 24.55 -16.27
CA HIS A 119 39.13 23.62 -17.36
C HIS A 119 40.41 23.38 -18.17
N LEU A 120 40.74 22.11 -18.39
CA LEU A 120 41.84 21.67 -19.26
C LEU A 120 41.25 20.99 -20.49
N THR A 121 41.74 21.35 -21.67
CA THR A 121 41.39 20.62 -22.90
C THR A 121 41.85 19.15 -22.80
N PRO A 122 41.32 18.23 -23.61
CA PRO A 122 41.78 16.84 -23.61
C PRO A 122 43.30 16.67 -23.69
N GLU A 123 43.97 17.46 -24.54
CA GLU A 123 45.42 17.44 -24.72
C GLU A 123 46.15 17.96 -23.48
N GLN A 124 45.69 19.09 -22.92
CA GLN A 124 46.27 19.65 -21.70
C GLN A 124 46.11 18.71 -20.51
N PHE A 125 44.97 18.03 -20.40
CA PHE A 125 44.72 17.06 -19.33
C PHE A 125 45.67 15.86 -19.45
N GLN A 126 45.87 15.34 -20.66
CA GLN A 126 46.83 14.27 -20.93
C GLN A 126 48.27 14.72 -20.63
N GLU A 127 48.67 15.91 -21.07
CA GLU A 127 49.99 16.48 -20.79
C GLU A 127 50.24 16.65 -19.30
N GLU A 128 49.28 17.21 -18.55
CA GLU A 128 49.36 17.38 -17.10
C GLU A 128 49.48 16.04 -16.36
N GLN A 129 48.79 15.00 -16.83
CA GLN A 129 48.89 13.67 -16.24
C GLN A 129 50.22 12.96 -16.57
N LEU A 130 50.76 13.15 -17.79
CA LEU A 130 51.99 12.49 -18.23
C LEU A 130 53.28 13.18 -17.75
N SER A 131 53.24 14.50 -17.61
CA SER A 131 54.42 15.30 -17.24
C SER A 131 54.68 15.34 -15.73
N ALA A 132 53.66 15.11 -14.91
CA ALA A 132 53.79 15.16 -13.46
C ALA A 132 54.30 13.84 -12.86
N ASP A 133 55.01 13.94 -11.73
CA ASP A 133 55.28 12.76 -10.90
C ASP A 133 53.93 12.19 -10.42
N PRO A 134 53.61 10.90 -10.66
CA PRO A 134 52.37 10.28 -10.20
C PRO A 134 52.10 10.44 -8.70
N SER A 135 53.15 10.60 -7.89
CA SER A 135 53.03 10.84 -6.45
C SER A 135 52.65 12.28 -6.09
N SER A 136 52.93 13.24 -6.99
CA SER A 136 52.64 14.67 -6.81
C SER A 136 51.21 15.07 -7.20
N ILE A 137 50.55 14.28 -8.06
CA ILE A 137 49.19 14.57 -8.52
C ILE A 137 48.16 13.61 -7.93
N ALA A 138 46.90 14.03 -7.92
CA ALA A 138 45.76 13.15 -7.70
C ALA A 138 44.79 13.26 -8.89
N VAL A 139 44.63 12.15 -9.62
CA VAL A 139 43.60 12.02 -10.64
C VAL A 139 42.36 11.43 -9.98
N ILE A 140 41.21 12.11 -10.02
CA ILE A 140 39.99 11.69 -9.30
C ILE A 140 38.86 11.41 -10.30
N ASP A 141 38.33 10.19 -10.25
CA ASP A 141 37.10 9.84 -10.94
C ASP A 141 35.89 10.29 -10.12
N VAL A 142 35.17 11.31 -10.59
CA VAL A 142 34.02 11.88 -9.86
C VAL A 142 32.74 11.05 -10.12
N ARG A 143 32.86 9.90 -10.80
CA ARG A 143 31.73 9.06 -11.18
C ARG A 143 31.38 8.01 -10.11
N ASN A 144 30.27 7.30 -10.32
CA ASN A 144 29.88 6.20 -9.44
C ASN A 144 30.74 4.96 -9.70
N THR A 145 30.81 4.04 -8.73
CA THR A 145 31.65 2.83 -8.80
C THR A 145 31.45 2.00 -10.06
N TYR A 146 30.20 1.80 -10.51
CA TYR A 146 29.92 1.00 -11.71
C TYR A 146 30.42 1.67 -13.00
N GLU A 147 30.57 3.00 -13.01
CA GLU A 147 31.12 3.74 -14.15
C GLU A 147 32.65 3.59 -14.20
N PHE A 148 33.30 3.61 -13.03
CA PHE A 148 34.74 3.39 -12.90
C PHE A 148 35.15 1.97 -13.30
N GLN A 149 34.35 0.97 -12.89
CA GLN A 149 34.67 -0.44 -13.12
C GLN A 149 34.80 -0.80 -14.61
N ILE A 150 34.03 -0.16 -15.48
CA ILE A 150 34.03 -0.47 -16.91
C ILE A 150 35.04 0.33 -17.72
N GLY A 151 35.58 1.41 -17.16
CA GLY A 151 36.66 2.17 -17.77
C GLY A 151 37.00 3.43 -16.98
N HIS A 152 38.27 3.80 -16.91
CA HIS A 152 38.78 4.92 -16.12
C HIS A 152 40.17 5.35 -16.59
N PHE A 153 40.65 6.51 -16.14
CA PHE A 153 42.03 6.93 -16.41
C PHE A 153 43.01 6.14 -15.54
N ALA A 154 44.15 5.75 -16.11
CA ALA A 154 45.21 5.05 -15.41
C ALA A 154 45.64 5.83 -14.15
N GLY A 155 45.73 5.13 -13.01
CA GLY A 155 46.10 5.74 -11.73
C GLY A 155 45.01 6.60 -11.06
N ALA A 156 43.79 6.66 -11.62
CA ALA A 156 42.71 7.42 -11.02
C ALA A 156 42.23 6.85 -9.69
N LEU A 157 42.06 7.73 -8.70
CA LEU A 157 41.43 7.45 -7.42
C LEU A 157 39.93 7.22 -7.65
N ASN A 158 39.43 6.08 -7.14
CA ASN A 158 38.02 5.73 -7.14
C ASN A 158 37.39 6.06 -5.78
N PRO A 159 36.49 7.06 -5.68
CA PRO A 159 35.77 7.39 -4.45
C PRO A 159 34.84 6.29 -3.93
N LYS A 160 34.60 5.24 -4.74
CA LYS A 160 33.65 4.14 -4.47
C LYS A 160 32.24 4.63 -4.13
N THR A 161 31.85 5.76 -4.71
CA THR A 161 30.51 6.34 -4.48
C THR A 161 29.44 5.57 -5.24
N ARG A 162 28.31 5.31 -4.59
CA ARG A 162 27.11 4.76 -5.24
C ARG A 162 26.23 5.84 -5.86
N ARG A 163 26.34 7.05 -5.33
CA ARG A 163 25.64 8.24 -5.77
C ARG A 163 26.54 9.45 -5.52
N PHE A 164 26.45 10.45 -6.39
CA PHE A 164 27.30 11.64 -6.33
C PHE A 164 27.23 12.39 -4.99
N GLY A 165 26.08 12.43 -4.30
CA GLY A 165 25.98 13.02 -2.96
C GLY A 165 26.80 12.34 -1.86
N GLN A 166 27.46 11.21 -2.13
CA GLN A 166 28.45 10.60 -1.22
C GLN A 166 29.86 11.19 -1.40
N PHE A 167 30.12 11.86 -2.53
CA PHE A 167 31.42 12.45 -2.86
C PHE A 167 31.91 13.45 -1.80
N PRO A 168 31.10 14.36 -1.24
CA PRO A 168 31.58 15.28 -0.20
C PRO A 168 32.13 14.57 1.04
N GLN A 169 31.56 13.42 1.39
CA GLN A 169 32.06 12.65 2.52
C GLN A 169 33.42 12.03 2.21
N TRP A 170 33.57 11.45 1.01
CA TRP A 170 34.85 10.90 0.57
C TRP A 170 35.95 11.97 0.54
N VAL A 171 35.66 13.15 -0.02
CA VAL A 171 36.62 14.26 -0.06
C VAL A 171 37.05 14.65 1.35
N ARG A 172 36.13 14.78 2.32
CA ARG A 172 36.50 15.10 3.71
C ARG A 172 37.37 14.04 4.36
N ASP A 173 37.17 12.78 4.00
CA ASP A 173 37.94 11.66 4.54
C ASP A 173 39.36 11.62 3.92
N GLU A 174 39.50 11.96 2.63
CA GLU A 174 40.77 12.00 1.90
C GLU A 174 41.47 13.37 1.91
N LEU A 175 40.83 14.40 2.47
CA LEU A 175 41.31 15.79 2.43
C LEU A 175 42.78 15.94 2.85
N PRO A 176 43.26 15.32 3.95
CA PRO A 176 44.66 15.44 4.34
C PRO A 176 45.64 14.89 3.30
N ALA A 177 45.27 13.80 2.61
CA ALA A 177 46.09 13.21 1.56
C ALA A 177 46.06 14.05 0.28
N LEU A 178 44.90 14.61 -0.06
CA LEU A 178 44.75 15.48 -1.23
C LEU A 178 45.48 16.82 -1.05
N GLN A 179 45.56 17.33 0.18
CA GLN A 179 46.32 18.56 0.49
C GLN A 179 47.84 18.39 0.35
N GLN A 180 48.36 17.15 0.30
CA GLN A 180 49.76 16.86 0.04
C GLN A 180 50.09 16.80 -1.47
N LYS A 181 49.09 17.00 -2.33
CA LYS A 181 49.24 16.93 -3.78
C LYS A 181 49.43 18.33 -4.35
N ASP A 182 50.31 18.45 -5.34
CA ASP A 182 50.57 19.70 -6.05
C ASP A 182 49.39 20.07 -6.93
N LYS A 183 48.76 19.08 -7.57
CA LYS A 183 47.58 19.26 -8.45
C LYS A 183 46.55 18.16 -8.25
N VAL A 184 45.28 18.54 -8.37
CA VAL A 184 44.15 17.61 -8.42
C VAL A 184 43.49 17.70 -9.79
N LEU A 185 43.58 16.63 -10.56
CA LEU A 185 42.94 16.49 -11.86
C LEU A 185 41.64 15.69 -11.70
N MET A 186 40.53 16.19 -12.23
CA MET A 186 39.24 15.51 -12.08
C MET A 186 38.51 15.34 -13.39
N TYR A 187 37.77 14.24 -13.50
CA TYR A 187 36.97 13.97 -14.68
C TYR A 187 35.65 13.28 -14.34
N CYS A 188 34.71 13.36 -15.29
CA CYS A 188 33.50 12.56 -15.30
C CYS A 188 33.04 12.38 -16.76
N THR A 189 31.90 11.74 -17.00
CA THR A 189 31.42 11.42 -18.36
C THR A 189 31.35 12.63 -19.29
N GLY A 190 30.76 13.74 -18.83
CA GLY A 190 30.46 14.90 -19.67
C GLY A 190 30.76 16.26 -19.03
N GLY A 191 31.46 16.32 -17.90
CA GLY A 191 31.88 17.56 -17.22
C GLY A 191 31.03 17.99 -16.02
N ILE A 192 29.70 17.81 -16.08
CA ILE A 192 28.76 18.42 -15.11
C ILE A 192 29.05 18.15 -13.62
N ARG A 193 29.52 16.94 -13.25
CA ARG A 193 29.86 16.61 -11.85
C ARG A 193 31.13 17.33 -11.39
N CYS A 194 32.10 17.49 -12.29
CA CYS A 194 33.36 18.17 -11.99
C CYS A 194 33.13 19.64 -11.62
N GLU A 195 32.11 20.29 -12.20
CA GLU A 195 31.77 21.68 -11.90
C GLU A 195 31.49 21.88 -10.40
N LYS A 196 30.62 21.04 -9.82
CA LYS A 196 30.30 21.10 -8.38
C LYS A 196 31.43 20.55 -7.52
N ALA A 197 32.03 19.44 -7.94
CA ALA A 197 33.11 18.81 -7.19
C ALA A 197 34.31 19.76 -7.04
N SER A 198 34.69 20.47 -8.10
CA SER A 198 35.89 21.31 -8.11
C SER A 198 35.69 22.56 -7.26
N ALA A 199 34.51 23.17 -7.35
CA ALA A 199 34.12 24.26 -6.47
C ALA A 199 34.10 23.83 -4.99
N TYR A 200 33.65 22.62 -4.70
CA TYR A 200 33.69 22.08 -3.34
C TYR A 200 35.12 21.82 -2.83
N LEU A 201 36.01 21.25 -3.66
CA LEU A 201 37.42 21.06 -3.30
C LEU A 201 38.12 22.41 -3.06
N LYS A 202 37.88 23.40 -3.91
CA LYS A 202 38.39 24.77 -3.72
C LYS A 202 37.89 25.40 -2.43
N HIS A 203 36.61 25.21 -2.09
CA HIS A 203 36.06 25.66 -0.81
C HIS A 203 36.77 25.02 0.40
N LEU A 204 37.21 23.76 0.29
CA LEU A 204 37.97 23.07 1.34
C LEU A 204 39.46 23.45 1.39
N GLY A 205 39.90 24.40 0.57
CA GLY A 205 41.26 24.94 0.58
C GLY A 205 42.23 24.25 -0.37
N LEU A 206 41.77 23.48 -1.36
CA LEU A 206 42.62 23.01 -2.46
C LEU A 206 42.64 24.05 -3.58
N GLU A 207 43.77 24.69 -3.81
CA GLU A 207 43.86 25.77 -4.81
C GLU A 207 44.01 25.22 -6.24
N ASN A 208 44.89 24.24 -6.42
CA ASN A 208 45.29 23.67 -7.71
C ASN A 208 44.35 22.54 -8.17
N VAL A 209 43.08 22.88 -8.40
CA VAL A 209 42.05 21.95 -8.85
C VAL A 209 41.73 22.19 -10.33
N TYR A 210 41.89 21.15 -11.14
CA TYR A 210 41.67 21.15 -12.58
C TYR A 210 40.63 20.11 -12.97
N GLN A 211 39.93 20.35 -14.07
CA GLN A 211 38.89 19.46 -14.57
C GLN A 211 38.96 19.29 -16.09
N LEU A 212 38.71 18.07 -16.56
CA LEU A 212 38.66 17.75 -17.98
C LEU A 212 37.47 18.44 -18.66
N GLU A 213 37.77 19.35 -19.57
CA GLU A 213 36.78 20.09 -20.36
C GLU A 213 35.96 19.14 -21.23
N GLY A 214 34.64 19.23 -21.13
CA GLY A 214 33.71 18.33 -21.82
C GLY A 214 33.74 16.86 -21.35
N GLY A 215 34.57 16.53 -20.36
CA GLY A 215 34.68 15.20 -19.76
C GLY A 215 35.22 14.12 -20.70
N ILE A 216 35.04 12.86 -20.30
CA ILE A 216 35.50 11.69 -21.07
C ILE A 216 34.94 11.71 -22.50
N HIS A 217 33.74 12.27 -22.72
CA HIS A 217 33.15 12.38 -24.05
C HIS A 217 34.03 13.16 -25.04
N ARG A 218 34.47 14.39 -24.68
CA ARG A 218 35.37 15.17 -25.54
C ARG A 218 36.77 14.57 -25.61
N TYR A 219 37.22 13.93 -24.54
CA TYR A 219 38.51 13.23 -24.54
C TYR A 219 38.54 12.08 -25.54
N LEU A 220 37.51 11.23 -25.57
CA LEU A 220 37.44 10.11 -26.52
C LEU A 220 37.15 10.54 -27.96
N GLU A 221 36.54 11.71 -28.19
CA GLU A 221 36.49 12.31 -29.53
C GLU A 221 37.89 12.68 -30.04
N LYS A 222 38.76 13.14 -29.13
CA LYS A 222 40.13 13.53 -29.48
C LYS A 222 41.09 12.33 -29.54
N PHE A 223 40.94 11.39 -28.62
CA PHE A 223 41.74 10.18 -28.47
C PHE A 223 40.83 8.95 -28.45
N PRO A 224 40.38 8.46 -29.63
CA PRO A 224 39.45 7.33 -29.71
C PRO A 224 39.95 6.05 -29.03
N ASP A 225 41.27 5.82 -29.08
CA ASP A 225 42.01 4.73 -28.44
C ASP A 225 42.33 4.97 -26.95
N GLY A 226 41.79 6.04 -26.36
CA GLY A 226 42.04 6.42 -24.97
C GLY A 226 43.37 7.15 -24.75
N GLY A 227 44.18 7.36 -25.80
CA GLY A 227 45.44 8.09 -25.73
C GLY A 227 46.47 7.45 -24.80
N GLY A 228 46.35 6.15 -24.53
CA GLY A 228 47.18 5.40 -23.58
C GLY A 228 46.90 5.68 -22.09
N LEU A 229 45.97 6.59 -21.77
CA LEU A 229 45.62 6.94 -20.39
C LEU A 229 44.22 6.46 -19.99
N PHE A 230 43.21 6.71 -20.80
CA PHE A 230 41.86 6.23 -20.53
C PHE A 230 41.73 4.77 -20.99
N GLN A 231 41.35 3.89 -20.07
CA GLN A 231 41.23 2.45 -20.32
C GLN A 231 39.77 2.01 -20.27
N GLY A 232 39.37 1.11 -21.17
CA GLY A 232 38.04 0.51 -21.20
C GLY A 232 36.94 1.39 -21.81
N LYS A 233 35.73 1.32 -21.27
CA LYS A 233 34.49 1.89 -21.85
C LYS A 233 33.99 3.10 -21.06
N ASN A 234 33.40 4.07 -21.75
CA ASN A 234 32.75 5.21 -21.08
C ASN A 234 31.26 4.93 -20.83
N PHE A 235 30.84 4.91 -19.57
CA PHE A 235 29.42 4.73 -19.22
C PHE A 235 28.57 5.92 -19.67
N VAL A 236 27.43 5.65 -20.32
CA VAL A 236 26.43 6.66 -20.71
C VAL A 236 25.05 6.33 -20.15
N PHE A 237 24.27 7.37 -19.82
CA PHE A 237 23.00 7.25 -19.09
C PHE A 237 21.78 7.06 -20.02
N ASP A 238 21.94 6.27 -21.08
CA ASP A 238 20.93 5.96 -22.10
C ASP A 238 20.98 4.47 -22.49
N GLN A 239 20.14 4.04 -23.43
CA GLN A 239 20.02 2.62 -23.82
C GLN A 239 21.31 2.02 -24.41
N ARG A 240 22.28 2.84 -24.84
CA ARG A 240 23.58 2.33 -25.29
C ARG A 240 24.40 1.74 -24.14
N VAL A 241 24.16 2.20 -22.90
CA VAL A 241 24.87 1.84 -21.66
C VAL A 241 26.34 2.25 -21.64
N THR A 242 27.06 2.09 -22.75
CA THR A 242 28.45 2.45 -22.92
C THR A 242 28.68 3.11 -24.27
N MET A 243 29.57 4.08 -24.31
CA MET A 243 30.23 4.54 -25.53
C MET A 243 31.58 3.82 -25.61
N ALA A 244 31.81 3.10 -26.71
CA ALA A 244 33.04 2.35 -26.91
C ALA A 244 34.23 3.30 -27.09
N SER A 245 35.33 3.01 -26.40
CA SER A 245 36.66 3.42 -26.84
C SER A 245 37.19 2.33 -27.78
N GLU A 246 38.13 2.69 -28.65
CA GLU A 246 38.89 1.71 -29.42
C GLU A 246 39.84 0.89 -28.53
N ASP A 247 40.09 1.34 -27.29
CA ASP A 247 40.78 0.55 -26.26
C ASP A 247 39.92 -0.66 -25.85
N LYS A 248 40.53 -1.85 -25.96
CA LYS A 248 39.93 -3.15 -25.61
C LYS A 248 40.33 -3.64 -24.22
N THR A 249 41.03 -2.83 -23.44
CA THR A 249 41.45 -3.14 -22.08
C THR A 249 40.24 -3.33 -21.18
N ILE A 250 40.09 -4.54 -20.63
CA ILE A 250 39.01 -4.87 -19.70
C ILE A 250 39.46 -4.44 -18.30
N THR A 251 38.91 -3.34 -17.80
CA THR A 251 39.24 -2.81 -16.46
C THR A 251 38.41 -3.44 -15.33
N GLY A 252 37.30 -4.08 -15.68
CA GLY A 252 36.35 -4.65 -14.74
C GLY A 252 36.57 -6.14 -14.51
N GLN A 253 35.85 -6.68 -13.53
CA GLN A 253 35.79 -8.12 -13.27
C GLN A 253 34.37 -8.52 -12.92
N CYS A 254 34.02 -9.77 -13.24
CA CYS A 254 32.77 -10.37 -12.82
C CYS A 254 32.69 -10.36 -11.28
N GLU A 255 31.56 -9.91 -10.75
CA GLU A 255 31.34 -9.82 -9.31
C GLU A 255 31.17 -11.19 -8.64
N HIS A 256 30.90 -12.25 -9.41
CA HIS A 256 30.73 -13.62 -8.89
C HIS A 256 31.98 -14.48 -9.01
N CYS A 257 32.61 -14.53 -10.20
CA CYS A 257 33.76 -15.42 -10.46
C CYS A 257 35.08 -14.67 -10.67
N HIS A 258 35.08 -13.34 -10.59
CA HIS A 258 36.28 -12.49 -10.68
C HIS A 258 37.05 -12.57 -12.01
N VAL A 259 36.53 -13.23 -13.04
CA VAL A 259 37.11 -13.18 -14.38
C VAL A 259 37.01 -11.77 -14.97
N PRO A 260 37.99 -11.31 -15.78
CA PRO A 260 37.92 -10.01 -16.44
C PRO A 260 36.60 -9.83 -17.20
N HIS A 261 35.85 -8.79 -16.85
CA HIS A 261 34.56 -8.49 -17.45
C HIS A 261 34.13 -7.04 -17.21
N ASP A 262 33.77 -6.33 -18.28
CA ASP A 262 33.44 -4.89 -18.27
C ASP A 262 32.13 -4.57 -19.01
N THR A 263 31.36 -5.59 -19.41
CA THR A 263 30.09 -5.43 -20.10
C THR A 263 28.94 -5.37 -19.11
N LEU A 264 28.15 -4.30 -19.15
CA LEU A 264 26.98 -4.15 -18.30
C LEU A 264 25.76 -4.78 -18.99
N SER A 265 25.34 -5.95 -18.51
CA SER A 265 24.15 -6.68 -19.00
C SER A 265 22.80 -6.02 -18.66
N GLY A 266 22.80 -4.91 -17.92
CA GLY A 266 21.58 -4.31 -17.37
C GLY A 266 21.13 -4.95 -16.04
N THR A 267 21.76 -6.04 -15.61
CA THR A 267 21.54 -6.68 -14.31
C THR A 267 21.81 -5.70 -13.17
N ARG A 268 20.91 -5.68 -12.19
CA ARG A 268 20.96 -4.75 -11.05
C ARG A 268 20.89 -5.50 -9.75
N CYS A 269 21.67 -5.05 -8.78
CA CYS A 269 21.67 -5.63 -7.44
C CYS A 269 20.25 -5.56 -6.82
N ALA A 270 19.71 -6.71 -6.40
CA ALA A 270 18.42 -6.85 -5.73
C ALA A 270 18.23 -5.88 -4.55
N TYR A 271 19.31 -5.60 -3.82
CA TYR A 271 19.30 -4.77 -2.64
C TYR A 271 19.46 -3.26 -2.94
N CYS A 272 20.52 -2.89 -3.66
CA CYS A 272 20.89 -1.48 -3.85
C CYS A 272 20.55 -0.91 -5.24
N ARG A 273 20.10 -1.76 -6.18
CA ARG A 273 19.77 -1.44 -7.58
C ARG A 273 20.91 -0.87 -8.41
N MET A 274 22.15 -0.96 -7.92
CA MET A 274 23.36 -0.64 -8.69
C MET A 274 23.56 -1.65 -9.81
N HIS A 275 24.14 -1.21 -10.92
CA HIS A 275 24.59 -2.11 -11.97
C HIS A 275 25.64 -3.09 -11.43
N VAL A 276 25.51 -4.36 -11.81
CA VAL A 276 26.41 -5.46 -11.42
C VAL A 276 27.09 -5.99 -12.67
N LEU A 277 28.42 -6.18 -12.60
CA LEU A 277 29.17 -6.83 -13.66
C LEU A 277 29.07 -8.34 -13.51
N LEU A 278 28.36 -8.99 -14.43
CA LEU A 278 28.12 -10.43 -14.40
C LEU A 278 28.43 -11.04 -15.77
N CYS A 279 29.45 -11.90 -15.83
CA CYS A 279 29.82 -12.58 -17.07
C CYS A 279 28.72 -13.56 -17.52
N GLU A 280 28.70 -13.87 -18.82
CA GLU A 280 27.71 -14.76 -19.44
C GLU A 280 27.56 -16.10 -18.71
N PRO A 281 28.64 -16.82 -18.35
CA PRO A 281 28.51 -18.10 -17.63
C PRO A 281 27.87 -17.95 -16.26
N CYS A 282 28.20 -16.90 -15.49
CA CYS A 282 27.59 -16.67 -14.19
C CYS A 282 26.11 -16.28 -14.32
N ARG A 283 25.74 -15.52 -15.36
CA ARG A 283 24.35 -15.17 -15.61
C ARG A 283 23.52 -16.41 -15.99
N ALA A 284 24.05 -17.26 -16.87
CA ALA A 284 23.41 -18.51 -17.25
C ALA A 284 23.23 -19.45 -16.04
N ALA A 285 24.27 -19.58 -15.20
CA ALA A 285 24.20 -20.41 -13.99
C ALA A 285 23.13 -19.93 -12.99
N THR A 286 22.98 -18.62 -12.81
CA THR A 286 21.90 -18.02 -12.00
C THR A 286 20.52 -18.35 -12.58
N GLN A 287 20.35 -18.26 -13.89
CA GLN A 287 19.07 -18.59 -14.55
C GLN A 287 18.73 -20.09 -14.47
N GLU A 288 19.71 -20.98 -14.60
CA GLU A 288 19.51 -22.44 -14.44
C GLU A 288 19.09 -22.83 -13.02
N GLN A 289 19.50 -22.05 -12.01
CA GLN A 289 19.09 -22.24 -10.61
C GLN A 289 17.69 -21.68 -10.31
N GLY A 290 16.99 -21.14 -11.31
CA GLY A 290 15.67 -20.52 -11.15
C GLY A 290 15.71 -19.13 -10.53
N GLU A 291 16.90 -18.53 -10.39
CA GLU A 291 17.07 -17.14 -9.93
C GLU A 291 16.81 -16.17 -11.10
N THR A 292 16.08 -15.09 -10.84
CA THR A 292 15.80 -14.06 -11.85
C THR A 292 16.91 -13.01 -11.89
N ASP A 293 17.00 -12.18 -12.94
CA ASP A 293 17.93 -11.03 -12.97
C ASP A 293 17.72 -10.04 -11.81
N ASP A 294 16.59 -10.14 -11.11
CA ASP A 294 16.24 -9.39 -9.91
C ASP A 294 16.81 -9.97 -8.61
N ASP A 295 17.36 -11.19 -8.64
CA ASP A 295 17.93 -11.92 -7.50
C ASP A 295 19.46 -11.84 -7.44
N VAL A 296 20.08 -11.09 -8.36
CA VAL A 296 21.54 -10.89 -8.38
C VAL A 296 21.95 -9.86 -7.32
N PHE A 297 23.05 -10.10 -6.62
CA PHE A 297 23.60 -9.16 -5.63
C PHE A 297 24.99 -8.66 -6.05
N CYS A 298 25.31 -7.39 -5.78
CA CYS A 298 26.70 -6.92 -5.95
C CYS A 298 27.56 -7.45 -4.80
N THR A 299 28.87 -7.52 -4.97
CA THR A 299 29.91 -7.89 -3.98
C THR A 299 29.73 -7.33 -2.56
N ASP A 300 29.16 -6.13 -2.42
CA ASP A 300 28.87 -5.53 -1.11
C ASP A 300 27.58 -6.02 -0.42
N HIS A 301 26.76 -6.81 -1.11
CA HIS A 301 25.49 -7.35 -0.61
C HIS A 301 25.44 -8.85 -0.85
N LEU A 302 25.01 -9.62 0.14
CA LEU A 302 24.88 -11.07 0.01
C LEU A 302 23.41 -11.50 -0.18
N PRO A 303 23.15 -12.55 -1.00
CA PRO A 303 21.85 -13.20 -1.06
C PRO A 303 21.57 -13.88 0.29
N MET A 304 20.50 -13.42 0.95
CA MET A 304 20.00 -13.99 2.21
C MET A 304 18.77 -14.88 2.01
N VAL A 305 18.47 -15.25 0.76
CA VAL A 305 17.19 -15.88 0.37
C VAL A 305 17.38 -17.29 -0.19
N SER A 306 18.52 -17.61 -0.82
CA SER A 306 18.83 -18.93 -1.39
C SER A 306 19.94 -19.66 -0.61
N GLY A 307 19.78 -20.97 -0.37
CA GLY A 307 20.77 -21.85 0.30
C GLY A 307 20.19 -22.76 1.39
N THR A 308 20.96 -23.77 1.80
CA THR A 308 20.62 -24.63 2.95
C THR A 308 20.67 -23.86 4.27
N LEU A 309 20.04 -24.38 5.33
CA LEU A 309 20.06 -23.72 6.65
C LEU A 309 21.50 -23.48 7.15
N GLU A 310 22.39 -24.44 6.92
CA GLU A 310 23.81 -24.37 7.30
C GLU A 310 24.57 -23.30 6.49
N GLU A 311 24.30 -23.19 5.19
CA GLU A 311 24.86 -22.15 4.33
C GLU A 311 24.39 -20.75 4.76
N LEU A 312 23.10 -20.60 5.06
CA LEU A 312 22.53 -19.32 5.50
C LEU A 312 23.07 -18.90 6.88
N GLN A 313 23.26 -19.85 7.79
CA GLN A 313 23.92 -19.61 9.09
C GLN A 313 25.39 -19.21 8.91
N THR A 314 26.11 -19.87 8.01
CA THR A 314 27.51 -19.56 7.68
C THR A 314 27.64 -18.15 7.08
N ARG A 315 26.74 -17.77 6.15
CA ARG A 315 26.67 -16.43 5.57
C ARG A 315 26.31 -15.36 6.62
N LEU A 316 25.35 -15.65 7.50
CA LEU A 316 24.98 -14.75 8.59
C LEU A 316 26.16 -14.50 9.54
N LYS A 317 26.89 -15.56 9.89
CA LYS A 317 28.10 -15.48 10.71
C LYS A 317 29.19 -14.65 10.03
N GLY A 318 29.48 -14.90 8.75
CA GLY A 318 30.44 -14.10 7.99
C GLY A 318 30.05 -12.61 7.88
N LEU A 319 28.76 -12.30 7.79
CA LEU A 319 28.24 -10.92 7.85
C LEU A 319 28.40 -10.27 9.24
N GLN A 320 28.22 -11.05 10.31
CA GLN A 320 28.43 -10.60 11.69
C GLN A 320 29.93 -10.34 11.94
N ASP A 321 30.80 -11.27 11.54
CA ASP A 321 32.25 -11.13 11.64
C ASP A 321 32.76 -9.93 10.81
N SER A 322 32.23 -9.72 9.60
CA SER A 322 32.55 -8.55 8.78
C SER A 322 32.06 -7.25 9.42
N LEU A 323 30.88 -7.26 10.07
CA LEU A 323 30.35 -6.11 10.77
C LEU A 323 31.20 -5.75 12.01
N GLU A 324 31.70 -6.76 12.71
CA GLU A 324 32.61 -6.63 13.85
C GLU A 324 33.99 -6.15 13.42
N ASN A 325 34.52 -6.62 12.28
CA ASN A 325 35.85 -6.22 11.81
C ASN A 325 35.90 -4.81 11.15
N GLU A 326 34.76 -4.23 10.78
CA GLU A 326 34.69 -2.92 10.12
C GLU A 326 34.75 -1.72 11.10
N HIS A 327 35.94 -1.41 11.63
CA HIS A 327 36.19 -0.24 12.48
C HIS A 327 36.75 0.96 11.71
N GLY A 328 36.33 2.19 12.07
CA GLY A 328 36.85 3.45 11.48
C GLY A 328 35.77 4.47 11.06
N ARG A 329 36.13 5.76 11.00
CA ARG A 329 35.19 6.88 10.74
C ARG A 329 34.56 6.82 9.33
N GLY A 330 35.29 6.37 8.30
CA GLY A 330 34.80 6.23 6.91
C GLY A 330 33.93 4.99 6.62
N LYS A 331 33.90 4.00 7.51
CA LYS A 331 33.19 2.71 7.29
C LYS A 331 31.72 2.72 7.74
N LYS A 332 31.17 3.89 8.11
CA LYS A 332 29.78 4.03 8.61
C LYS A 332 28.72 3.61 7.58
N GLY A 333 28.94 3.92 6.29
CA GLY A 333 28.03 3.55 5.21
C GLY A 333 27.94 2.03 5.03
N ARG A 334 29.09 1.36 4.98
CA ARG A 334 29.21 -0.10 4.84
C ARG A 334 28.61 -0.83 6.05
N ARG A 335 28.95 -0.42 7.28
CA ARG A 335 28.33 -0.95 8.52
C ARG A 335 26.81 -0.82 8.52
N ARG A 336 26.26 0.30 8.03
CA ARG A 336 24.80 0.49 7.93
C ARG A 336 24.16 -0.45 6.91
N SER A 337 24.86 -0.76 5.81
CA SER A 337 24.41 -1.78 4.86
C SER A 337 24.45 -3.18 5.47
N LEU A 338 25.59 -3.57 6.05
CA LEU A 338 25.78 -4.87 6.71
C LEU A 338 24.74 -5.11 7.82
N ARG A 339 24.48 -4.12 8.70
CA ARG A 339 23.41 -4.22 9.72
C ARG A 339 22.03 -4.47 9.12
N LYS A 340 21.70 -3.84 8.00
CA LYS A 340 20.42 -4.06 7.33
C LYS A 340 20.34 -5.42 6.65
N GLN A 341 21.46 -5.99 6.20
CA GLN A 341 21.52 -7.35 5.64
C GLN A 341 21.32 -8.41 6.74
N VAL A 342 22.03 -8.27 7.87
CA VAL A 342 21.86 -9.13 9.06
C VAL A 342 20.41 -9.10 9.57
N MET A 343 19.80 -7.91 9.65
CA MET A 343 18.41 -7.76 10.09
C MET A 343 17.37 -8.33 9.11
N ARG A 344 17.71 -8.49 7.83
CA ARG A 344 16.82 -9.12 6.82
C ARG A 344 16.94 -10.64 6.82
N GLY A 345 18.13 -11.20 7.03
CA GLY A 345 18.34 -12.65 7.13
C GLY A 345 17.68 -13.30 8.34
N ALA A 346 17.46 -12.54 9.41
CA ALA A 346 16.79 -13.02 10.62
C ALA A 346 15.25 -13.16 10.50
N GLY A 347 14.66 -12.79 9.35
CA GLY A 347 13.20 -12.80 9.20
C GLY A 347 12.73 -12.87 7.76
N ARG A 348 12.78 -14.07 7.14
CA ARG A 348 11.78 -14.60 6.20
C ARG A 348 12.20 -15.99 5.69
N ARG A 349 11.35 -17.00 5.91
CA ARG A 349 11.34 -18.26 5.17
C ARG A 349 10.55 -18.03 3.87
N GLY A 350 11.19 -18.28 2.72
CA GLY A 350 10.60 -18.65 1.41
C GLY A 350 9.62 -17.68 0.71
N GLY A 351 9.91 -17.33 -0.54
CA GLY A 351 8.90 -16.81 -1.50
C GLY A 351 9.41 -15.73 -2.47
N VAL A 352 9.92 -16.17 -3.62
CA VAL A 352 10.31 -15.45 -4.85
C VAL A 352 9.05 -14.84 -5.50
N GLY A 353 8.95 -13.57 -5.94
CA GLY A 353 9.63 -12.95 -7.07
C GLY A 353 8.72 -12.95 -8.32
N GLY A 354 7.80 -11.97 -8.43
CA GLY A 354 6.87 -11.84 -9.57
C GLY A 354 6.80 -10.40 -10.11
N HIS A 355 7.30 -10.22 -11.33
CA HIS A 355 7.48 -8.95 -12.04
C HIS A 355 6.19 -8.42 -12.70
N ARG A 356 5.96 -7.09 -12.64
CA ARG A 356 4.94 -6.37 -13.44
C ARG A 356 5.54 -5.95 -14.79
N VAL A 357 5.04 -6.51 -15.89
CA VAL A 357 5.16 -5.93 -17.24
C VAL A 357 3.86 -5.16 -17.53
N GLY A 358 3.99 -3.89 -17.89
CA GLY A 358 2.88 -3.08 -18.38
C GLY A 358 2.70 -3.27 -19.89
N GLY A 359 1.46 -3.44 -20.33
CA GLY A 359 1.10 -3.48 -21.74
C GLY A 359 -0.41 -3.40 -21.92
N ASN A 360 -0.91 -2.19 -22.23
CA ASN A 360 -2.26 -1.98 -22.74
C ASN A 360 -2.30 -2.51 -24.18
N GLY A 361 -2.96 -3.64 -24.40
CA GLY A 361 -3.24 -4.18 -25.73
C GLY A 361 -4.56 -4.93 -25.72
N ARG A 362 -5.62 -4.30 -26.25
CA ARG A 362 -6.85 -4.99 -26.62
C ARG A 362 -6.50 -6.02 -27.70
N ARG A 363 -6.63 -7.32 -27.38
CA ARG A 363 -6.82 -8.37 -28.38
C ARG A 363 -8.02 -9.22 -27.99
N SER A 364 -9.07 -9.08 -28.80
CA SER A 364 -10.13 -10.06 -28.99
C SER A 364 -9.51 -11.33 -29.57
N VAL A 365 -9.70 -12.48 -28.92
CA VAL A 365 -9.63 -13.80 -29.56
C VAL A 365 -10.71 -14.68 -28.95
N THR A 366 -11.39 -15.36 -29.86
CA THR A 366 -12.58 -16.19 -29.77
C THR A 366 -12.39 -17.49 -28.98
N ASN A 367 -13.52 -18.00 -28.49
CA ASN A 367 -13.74 -19.39 -28.05
C ASN A 367 -13.02 -20.41 -28.94
N ASN A 368 -12.26 -21.31 -28.31
CA ASN A 368 -12.39 -22.74 -28.56
C ASN A 368 -11.87 -23.49 -27.32
N GLY A 369 -12.73 -24.37 -26.82
CA GLY A 369 -12.45 -25.17 -25.63
C GLY A 369 -11.33 -26.18 -25.87
N LEU A 370 -10.53 -26.37 -24.83
CA LEU A 370 -10.07 -27.65 -24.30
C LEU A 370 -9.43 -27.37 -22.94
N SER A 371 -9.67 -28.30 -22.01
CA SER A 371 -9.34 -28.32 -20.59
C SER A 371 -7.93 -27.84 -20.21
N ASP A 372 -7.80 -27.02 -19.15
CA ASP A 372 -6.50 -26.80 -18.50
C ASP A 372 -6.62 -26.44 -16.99
N PRO A 373 -5.61 -26.77 -16.15
CA PRO A 373 -5.70 -26.90 -14.70
C PRO A 373 -5.42 -25.58 -13.98
N LYS A 374 -6.40 -25.06 -13.24
CA LYS A 374 -6.29 -23.82 -12.44
C LYS A 374 -6.58 -24.03 -10.96
N THR A 375 -5.73 -24.78 -10.27
CA THR A 375 -5.76 -24.86 -8.79
C THR A 375 -4.44 -24.55 -8.10
N SER A 376 -3.38 -24.11 -8.81
CA SER A 376 -2.09 -23.75 -8.19
C SER A 376 -1.78 -22.23 -8.14
N LEU A 377 -2.56 -21.38 -8.84
CA LEU A 377 -2.21 -19.97 -9.05
C LEU A 377 -2.83 -18.97 -8.04
N VAL A 378 -3.52 -19.44 -6.99
CA VAL A 378 -4.31 -18.56 -6.08
C VAL A 378 -3.49 -18.04 -4.88
N ASP A 379 -2.53 -18.80 -4.37
CA ASP A 379 -1.78 -18.42 -3.15
C ASP A 379 -0.66 -17.40 -3.43
N GLU A 380 0.00 -17.50 -4.60
CA GLU A 380 1.05 -16.56 -5.01
C GLU A 380 0.51 -15.13 -5.23
N TRP A 381 -0.74 -15.02 -5.69
CA TRP A 381 -1.40 -13.73 -5.90
C TRP A 381 -1.75 -13.03 -4.58
N ARG A 382 -2.19 -13.78 -3.57
CA ARG A 382 -2.43 -13.25 -2.20
C ARG A 382 -1.14 -12.76 -1.54
N ALA A 383 -0.04 -13.50 -1.67
CA ALA A 383 1.25 -13.11 -1.11
C ALA A 383 1.80 -11.82 -1.75
N HIS A 384 1.56 -11.61 -3.05
CA HIS A 384 1.94 -10.37 -3.75
C HIS A 384 1.16 -9.15 -3.20
N GLU A 385 -0.13 -9.29 -2.88
CA GLU A 385 -0.93 -8.19 -2.31
C GLU A 385 -0.45 -7.80 -0.91
N GLU A 386 -0.13 -8.77 -0.05
CA GLU A 386 0.39 -8.52 1.29
C GLU A 386 1.77 -7.83 1.27
N ASP A 387 2.65 -8.19 0.34
CA ASP A 387 3.97 -7.56 0.18
C ASP A 387 3.89 -6.15 -0.40
N CYS A 388 2.93 -5.91 -1.28
CA CYS A 388 2.61 -4.56 -1.76
C CYS A 388 2.08 -3.70 -0.61
N ALA A 389 1.16 -4.23 0.20
CA ALA A 389 0.64 -3.56 1.39
C ALA A 389 1.76 -3.26 2.40
N ALA A 390 2.65 -4.23 2.65
CA ALA A 390 3.80 -4.06 3.54
C ALA A 390 4.77 -2.97 3.05
N ARG A 391 5.06 -2.87 1.75
CA ARG A 391 5.90 -1.80 1.18
C ARG A 391 5.27 -0.43 1.31
N VAL A 392 3.96 -0.32 1.09
CA VAL A 392 3.22 0.93 1.27
C VAL A 392 3.26 1.36 2.75
N LEU A 393 2.99 0.44 3.68
CA LEU A 393 3.05 0.68 5.12
C LEU A 393 4.47 1.07 5.58
N GLN A 394 5.51 0.40 5.08
CA GLN A 394 6.90 0.73 5.39
C GLN A 394 7.29 2.13 4.88
N ASN A 395 6.84 2.51 3.68
CA ASN A 395 7.11 3.84 3.12
C ASN A 395 6.35 4.93 3.89
N GLN A 396 5.11 4.67 4.29
CA GLN A 396 4.34 5.56 5.15
C GLN A 396 5.01 5.74 6.52
N LEU A 397 5.49 4.66 7.13
CA LEU A 397 6.19 4.69 8.41
C LEU A 397 7.52 5.44 8.31
N ARG A 398 8.33 5.20 7.26
CA ARG A 398 9.58 5.94 7.02
C ARG A 398 9.32 7.43 6.82
N ALA A 399 8.29 7.78 6.06
CA ALA A 399 7.89 9.17 5.85
C ALA A 399 7.40 9.83 7.15
N PHE A 400 6.65 9.09 7.98
CA PHE A 400 6.22 9.54 9.31
C PHE A 400 7.40 9.79 10.26
N LEU A 401 8.35 8.84 10.33
CA LEU A 401 9.55 8.97 11.16
C LEU A 401 10.46 10.12 10.69
N SER A 402 10.59 10.32 9.37
CA SER A 402 11.34 11.44 8.79
C SER A 402 10.71 12.79 9.16
N ARG A 403 9.38 12.91 9.05
CA ARG A 403 8.64 14.11 9.47
C ARG A 403 8.81 14.39 10.97
N GLN A 404 8.75 13.37 11.83
CA GLN A 404 9.01 13.55 13.27
C GLN A 404 10.45 14.00 13.55
N ARG A 405 11.44 13.47 12.82
CA ARG A 405 12.84 13.86 12.99
C ARG A 405 13.09 15.30 12.57
N MET A 406 12.50 15.72 11.44
CA MET A 406 12.57 17.10 10.96
C MET A 406 11.88 18.07 11.94
N ALA A 407 10.70 17.71 12.42
CA ALA A 407 10.00 18.50 13.44
C ALA A 407 10.83 18.67 14.72
N ARG A 408 11.55 17.63 15.17
CA ARG A 408 12.47 17.74 16.33
C ARG A 408 13.66 18.67 16.07
N LEU A 409 14.22 18.64 14.87
CA LEU A 409 15.33 19.53 14.49
C LEU A 409 14.87 20.98 14.42
N LEU A 410 13.70 21.23 13.85
CA LEU A 410 13.16 22.58 13.77
C LEU A 410 12.80 23.15 15.15
N LEU A 411 12.27 22.31 16.06
CA LEU A 411 12.03 22.71 17.46
C LEU A 411 13.31 22.96 18.27
N SER A 412 14.47 22.46 17.82
CA SER A 412 15.76 22.80 18.46
C SER A 412 16.38 24.10 17.93
N VAL A 413 15.91 24.59 16.78
CA VAL A 413 16.45 25.77 16.10
C VAL A 413 15.54 26.98 16.27
N TYR A 414 14.22 26.80 16.42
CA TYR A 414 13.28 27.90 16.56
C TYR A 414 12.60 27.88 17.93
N GLU A 415 12.67 29.02 18.63
CA GLU A 415 11.93 29.29 19.85
C GLU A 415 10.78 30.25 19.58
N LYS A 416 9.66 30.08 20.28
CA LYS A 416 8.52 30.99 20.20
C LYS A 416 8.44 31.82 21.47
N HIS A 417 8.50 33.13 21.30
CA HIS A 417 8.45 34.13 22.37
C HIS A 417 7.14 34.90 22.29
N TYR A 418 6.61 35.32 23.44
CA TYR A 418 5.37 36.10 23.52
C TYR A 418 5.70 37.54 23.86
N ASP A 419 5.25 38.47 23.01
CA ASP A 419 5.31 39.90 23.29
C ASP A 419 4.05 40.32 24.06
N SER A 420 4.24 40.73 25.32
CA SER A 420 3.18 41.15 26.23
C SER A 420 2.54 42.50 25.86
N VAL A 421 3.23 43.32 25.07
CA VAL A 421 2.80 44.65 24.60
C VAL A 421 1.90 44.51 23.39
N ARG A 422 2.34 43.78 22.36
CA ARG A 422 1.58 43.56 21.12
C ARG A 422 0.56 42.41 21.20
N LYS A 423 0.57 41.67 22.30
CA LYS A 423 -0.28 40.49 22.54
C LYS A 423 -0.14 39.42 21.43
N GLN A 424 1.03 39.32 20.82
CA GLN A 424 1.32 38.41 19.72
C GLN A 424 2.60 37.62 19.99
N TYR A 425 2.76 36.49 19.30
CA TYR A 425 3.95 35.66 19.39
C TYR A 425 4.90 35.95 18.23
N PHE A 426 6.20 35.81 18.46
CA PHE A 426 7.24 35.85 17.45
C PHE A 426 8.17 34.65 17.59
N TYR A 427 8.86 34.29 16.51
CA TYR A 427 9.73 33.13 16.42
C TYR A 427 11.18 33.60 16.32
N VAL A 428 12.06 33.08 17.17
CA VAL A 428 13.49 33.39 17.18
C VAL A 428 14.25 32.16 16.72
N ASN A 429 15.07 32.30 15.70
CA ASN A 429 16.04 31.28 15.35
C ASN A 429 17.22 31.36 16.33
N THR A 430 17.43 30.33 17.14
CA THR A 430 18.48 30.29 18.18
C THR A 430 19.90 30.13 17.63
N LEU A 431 20.04 29.72 16.36
CA LEU A 431 21.34 29.60 15.71
C LEU A 431 21.78 30.90 15.02
N THR A 432 20.84 31.65 14.46
CA THR A 432 21.13 32.90 13.74
C THR A 432 20.74 34.17 14.51
N ASN A 433 20.04 34.03 15.65
CA ASN A 433 19.45 35.12 16.43
C ASN A 433 18.49 36.05 15.67
N ILE A 434 17.95 35.60 14.54
CA ILE A 434 16.98 36.36 13.76
C ILE A 434 15.57 36.07 14.28
N SER A 435 14.81 37.13 14.59
CA SER A 435 13.42 37.05 15.02
C SER A 435 12.44 37.37 13.88
N THR A 436 11.43 36.53 13.68
CA THR A 436 10.35 36.74 12.70
C THR A 436 8.99 36.71 13.38
N TRP A 437 8.10 37.63 13.03
CA TRP A 437 6.72 37.65 13.54
C TRP A 437 5.86 36.57 12.88
N GLU A 438 6.16 36.25 11.61
CA GLU A 438 5.52 35.17 10.89
C GLU A 438 6.19 33.83 11.20
N LYS A 439 5.37 32.77 11.25
CA LYS A 439 5.85 31.41 11.47
C LYS A 439 6.70 30.96 10.29
N PRO A 440 7.98 30.60 10.48
CA PRO A 440 8.85 30.19 9.39
C PRO A 440 8.24 29.05 8.57
N LEU A 441 8.35 29.11 7.24
CA LEU A 441 7.66 28.20 6.31
C LEU A 441 7.97 26.72 6.58
N LEU A 442 9.22 26.40 6.92
CA LEU A 442 9.63 25.06 7.34
C LEU A 442 8.98 24.64 8.66
N LEU A 443 8.90 25.55 9.64
CA LEU A 443 8.24 25.28 10.91
C LEU A 443 6.74 25.02 10.69
N ALA A 444 6.07 25.81 9.85
CA ALA A 444 4.67 25.63 9.48
C ALA A 444 4.41 24.31 8.73
N ARG A 445 5.33 23.91 7.83
CA ARG A 445 5.22 22.69 7.02
C ARG A 445 5.34 21.40 7.83
N PHE A 446 6.14 21.39 8.91
CA PHE A 446 6.40 20.19 9.71
C PHE A 446 5.70 20.19 11.08
N LEU A 447 5.21 21.34 11.55
CA LEU A 447 4.48 21.49 12.82
C LEU A 447 3.19 22.32 12.60
N PRO A 448 2.02 21.66 12.43
CA PRO A 448 0.74 22.35 12.40
C PRO A 448 0.37 22.93 13.79
N GLY A 449 -0.51 23.94 13.80
CA GLY A 449 -0.82 24.88 14.90
C GLY A 449 -0.95 24.37 16.35
N ASP A 450 -0.83 25.32 17.29
CA ASP A 450 -0.84 25.21 18.77
C ASP A 450 0.09 24.19 19.44
N ARG A 451 0.92 23.48 18.67
CA ARG A 451 2.12 22.81 19.20
C ARG A 451 3.30 23.75 19.41
N ASP A 452 3.09 25.01 19.11
CA ASP A 452 4.06 26.07 19.30
C ASP A 452 3.96 26.56 20.75
N VAL A 453 4.38 25.71 21.68
CA VAL A 453 5.10 25.98 22.94
C VAL A 453 5.20 24.64 23.67
N ALA A 454 6.42 24.15 23.86
CA ALA A 454 6.79 23.62 25.15
C ALA A 454 8.24 24.01 25.40
N ARG A 455 8.43 24.78 26.48
CA ARG A 455 9.68 25.05 27.20
C ARG A 455 10.65 23.87 27.07
N GLY A 456 11.95 24.20 27.00
CA GLY A 456 13.06 23.24 27.00
C GLY A 456 12.69 21.98 27.76
N ARG A 457 12.82 20.83 27.09
CA ARG A 457 12.31 19.53 27.56
C ARG A 457 12.61 19.39 29.05
N ALA A 458 11.58 19.56 29.88
CA ALA A 458 11.67 19.08 31.25
C ALA A 458 11.98 17.59 31.13
N GLU A 459 13.05 17.13 31.79
CA GLU A 459 13.33 15.71 31.93
C GLU A 459 12.07 15.06 32.53
N LEU A 460 11.28 14.41 31.69
CA LEU A 460 10.04 13.78 32.10
C LEU A 460 10.43 12.54 32.90
N SER A 461 9.89 12.41 34.10
CA SER A 461 10.01 11.17 34.83
C SER A 461 9.44 10.02 33.99
N PRO A 462 9.98 8.78 34.11
CA PRO A 462 9.46 7.62 33.39
C PRO A 462 7.94 7.42 33.54
N LYS A 463 7.38 7.82 34.69
CA LYS A 463 5.94 7.78 35.00
C LYS A 463 5.13 8.76 34.15
N GLU A 464 5.60 9.98 33.94
CA GLU A 464 4.91 10.98 33.11
C GLU A 464 5.01 10.67 31.61
N ALA A 465 6.16 10.13 31.17
CA ALA A 465 6.32 9.62 29.83
C ALA A 465 5.33 8.48 29.54
N ALA A 466 5.21 7.53 30.48
CA ALA A 466 4.24 6.44 30.39
C ALA A 466 2.79 6.96 30.31
N LEU A 467 2.42 7.94 31.14
CA LEU A 467 1.07 8.53 31.11
C LEU A 467 0.76 9.23 29.78
N ARG A 468 1.73 9.92 29.18
CA ARG A 468 1.55 10.55 27.86
C ARG A 468 1.40 9.52 26.75
N ILE A 469 2.24 8.48 26.75
CA ILE A 469 2.13 7.36 25.81
C ILE A 469 0.75 6.69 25.95
N GLN A 470 0.31 6.44 27.18
CA GLN A 470 -1.00 5.88 27.45
C GLN A 470 -2.14 6.77 26.95
N ARG A 471 -2.08 8.10 27.09
CA ARG A 471 -3.10 9.01 26.53
C ARG A 471 -3.15 8.95 25.01
N VAL A 472 -1.99 8.93 24.35
CA VAL A 472 -1.91 8.84 22.88
C VAL A 472 -2.50 7.53 22.40
N ILE A 473 -2.15 6.42 23.05
CA ILE A 473 -2.69 5.10 22.72
C ILE A 473 -4.20 5.04 22.99
N ARG A 474 -4.68 5.55 24.13
CA ARG A 474 -6.12 5.61 24.43
C ARG A 474 -6.90 6.45 23.42
N ALA A 475 -6.37 7.61 23.01
CA ALA A 475 -6.99 8.45 21.99
C ALA A 475 -7.02 7.76 20.61
N PHE A 476 -5.93 7.07 20.26
CA PHE A 476 -5.86 6.28 19.02
C PHE A 476 -6.88 5.12 19.03
N LEU A 477 -6.93 4.35 20.12
CA LEU A 477 -7.90 3.26 20.30
C LEU A 477 -9.33 3.80 20.28
N ALA A 478 -9.63 4.89 21.00
CA ALA A 478 -10.94 5.51 20.99
C ALA A 478 -11.36 5.96 19.59
N LYS A 479 -10.46 6.56 18.80
CA LYS A 479 -10.75 6.96 17.42
C LYS A 479 -11.01 5.75 16.53
N LYS A 480 -10.25 4.67 16.69
CA LYS A 480 -10.47 3.40 15.97
C LYS A 480 -11.83 2.80 16.33
N THR A 481 -12.17 2.76 17.62
CA THR A 481 -13.47 2.26 18.12
C THR A 481 -14.64 3.10 17.60
N ILE A 482 -14.56 4.44 17.66
CA ILE A 482 -15.62 5.31 17.13
C ILE A 482 -15.82 5.07 15.64
N ARG A 483 -14.76 4.94 14.84
CA ARG A 483 -14.87 4.62 13.40
C ARG A 483 -15.61 3.31 13.17
N GLN A 484 -15.23 2.27 13.92
CA GLN A 484 -15.90 0.98 13.84
C GLN A 484 -17.39 1.10 14.20
N LEU A 485 -17.73 1.85 15.25
CA LEU A 485 -19.14 2.11 15.62
C LEU A 485 -19.91 2.86 14.53
N VAL A 486 -19.30 3.82 13.82
CA VAL A 486 -19.99 4.50 12.70
C VAL A 486 -20.16 3.54 11.51
N ARG A 487 -19.20 2.66 11.21
CA ARG A 487 -19.38 1.61 10.18
C ARG A 487 -20.48 0.61 10.53
N GLU A 488 -20.65 0.29 11.81
CA GLU A 488 -21.71 -0.62 12.28
C GLU A 488 -23.11 0.01 12.20
N ASN A 489 -23.21 1.34 12.12
CA ASN A 489 -24.48 2.08 12.16
C ASN A 489 -24.89 2.70 10.82
N TYR A 490 -24.08 2.60 9.77
CA TYR A 490 -24.38 3.19 8.46
C TYR A 490 -24.14 2.20 7.33
N MET A 491 -25.02 2.19 6.33
CA MET A 491 -24.92 1.39 5.11
C MET A 491 -24.96 2.27 3.86
N LYS A 492 -24.08 2.02 2.89
CA LYS A 492 -24.14 2.63 1.55
C LYS A 492 -24.96 1.73 0.64
N LEU A 493 -26.06 2.26 0.11
CA LEU A 493 -27.02 1.54 -0.72
C LEU A 493 -27.15 2.21 -2.09
N PHE A 494 -27.37 1.42 -3.13
CA PHE A 494 -27.66 1.91 -4.48
C PHE A 494 -29.18 2.00 -4.68
N ASP A 495 -29.64 3.12 -5.20
CA ASP A 495 -31.04 3.35 -5.54
C ASP A 495 -31.23 3.17 -7.06
N PRO A 496 -31.96 2.13 -7.52
CA PRO A 496 -32.18 1.87 -8.94
C PRO A 496 -32.93 2.98 -9.67
N GLU A 497 -33.83 3.70 -8.98
CA GLU A 497 -34.67 4.74 -9.57
C GLU A 497 -33.88 6.03 -9.83
N SER A 498 -33.12 6.47 -8.82
CA SER A 498 -32.30 7.70 -8.92
C SER A 498 -30.91 7.48 -9.53
N LYS A 499 -30.51 6.21 -9.76
CA LYS A 499 -29.17 5.81 -10.23
C LYS A 499 -28.03 6.38 -9.38
N GLY A 500 -28.28 6.64 -8.09
CA GLY A 500 -27.35 7.23 -7.14
C GLY A 500 -27.15 6.38 -5.89
N PHE A 501 -26.12 6.67 -5.11
CA PHE A 501 -25.90 6.04 -3.80
C PHE A 501 -26.50 6.90 -2.68
N TYR A 502 -27.09 6.26 -1.68
CA TYR A 502 -27.50 6.91 -0.44
C TYR A 502 -26.96 6.15 0.78
N TYR A 503 -26.85 6.85 1.90
CA TYR A 503 -26.39 6.32 3.18
C TYR A 503 -27.58 6.20 4.12
N LEU A 504 -27.86 4.98 4.56
CA LEU A 504 -28.90 4.68 5.55
C LEU A 504 -28.25 4.53 6.92
N ASN A 505 -28.71 5.29 7.91
CA ASN A 505 -28.40 5.02 9.30
C ASN A 505 -29.26 3.83 9.77
N THR A 506 -28.64 2.69 10.07
CA THR A 506 -29.36 1.46 10.46
C THR A 506 -30.01 1.56 11.84
N ARG A 507 -29.59 2.53 12.67
CA ARG A 507 -30.20 2.79 13.98
C ARG A 507 -31.41 3.71 13.88
N THR A 508 -31.33 4.80 13.13
CA THR A 508 -32.41 5.82 13.07
C THR A 508 -33.35 5.65 11.86
N GLY A 509 -32.96 4.85 10.86
CA GLY A 509 -33.68 4.72 9.60
C GLY A 509 -33.53 5.93 8.67
N GLU A 510 -32.71 6.92 9.04
CA GLU A 510 -32.55 8.16 8.28
C GLU A 510 -31.75 7.93 7.00
N ARG A 511 -32.34 8.35 5.88
CA ARG A 511 -31.72 8.35 4.55
C ARG A 511 -31.00 9.69 4.32
N SER A 512 -29.72 9.62 3.97
CA SER A 512 -28.92 10.79 3.58
C SER A 512 -28.23 10.51 2.25
N GLU A 513 -28.31 11.44 1.30
CA GLU A 513 -27.56 11.37 0.04
C GLU A 513 -26.06 11.67 0.25
N GLN A 514 -25.74 12.37 1.33
CA GLN A 514 -24.38 12.72 1.69
C GLN A 514 -23.78 11.72 2.68
N LYS A 515 -22.48 11.42 2.53
CA LYS A 515 -21.72 10.53 3.41
C LYS A 515 -21.81 10.97 4.88
N PRO A 516 -21.74 10.10 5.91
CA PRO A 516 -21.78 10.55 7.29
C PRO A 516 -20.62 11.52 7.63
N PRO A 517 -20.82 12.57 8.45
CA PRO A 517 -19.82 13.62 8.72
C PRO A 517 -18.46 13.09 9.15
N PHE A 518 -18.43 11.97 9.87
CA PHE A 518 -17.20 11.35 10.37
C PHE A 518 -16.33 10.70 9.27
N PHE A 519 -16.92 10.42 8.10
CA PHE A 519 -16.24 9.92 6.91
C PHE A 519 -16.18 10.95 5.77
N ARG A 520 -16.67 12.17 5.99
CA ARG A 520 -16.46 13.29 5.05
C ARG A 520 -15.03 13.81 5.21
N PRO A 521 -14.34 14.16 4.11
CA PRO A 521 -13.16 15.00 4.19
C PRO A 521 -13.51 16.27 4.96
N LYS A 522 -12.64 16.71 5.87
CA LYS A 522 -12.87 17.98 6.57
C LYS A 522 -12.97 19.10 5.54
N ALA A 523 -14.11 19.78 5.50
CA ALA A 523 -14.23 21.03 4.76
C ALA A 523 -13.17 22.00 5.27
N SER A 524 -12.38 22.56 4.37
CA SER A 524 -11.51 23.69 4.68
C SER A 524 -12.39 24.81 5.23
N THR A 525 -12.29 25.07 6.53
CA THR A 525 -12.87 26.26 7.15
C THR A 525 -12.30 27.46 6.39
N GLY A 526 -13.20 28.21 5.75
CA GLY A 526 -12.86 29.29 4.85
C GLY A 526 -12.13 30.41 5.57
N ASP A 527 -10.89 30.64 5.17
CA ASP A 527 -10.34 31.98 5.06
C ASP A 527 -9.96 32.16 3.59
N SER A 528 -10.56 33.16 2.98
CA SER A 528 -10.50 33.45 1.54
C SER A 528 -9.14 34.08 1.20
N THR A 529 -8.24 33.31 0.59
CA THR A 529 -7.30 33.82 -0.42
C THR A 529 -6.73 32.63 -1.19
N SER A 530 -6.75 32.77 -2.52
CA SER A 530 -6.57 31.72 -3.51
C SER A 530 -5.20 31.04 -3.47
N TYR A 531 -5.17 29.77 -3.06
CA TYR A 531 -4.14 28.81 -3.46
C TYR A 531 -4.80 27.63 -4.16
N LYS A 532 -4.30 27.35 -5.36
CA LYS A 532 -4.77 26.32 -6.30
C LYS A 532 -4.89 24.95 -5.64
N GLN A 533 -5.99 24.30 -5.94
CA GLN A 533 -6.31 22.90 -5.66
C GLN A 533 -5.16 21.98 -6.10
N PHE A 534 -4.54 21.30 -5.14
CA PHE A 534 -3.72 20.13 -5.44
C PHE A 534 -4.63 18.94 -5.78
N PRO A 535 -4.35 18.16 -6.83
CA PRO A 535 -5.06 16.91 -7.06
C PRO A 535 -4.79 15.97 -5.88
N SER A 536 -5.86 15.46 -5.27
CA SER A 536 -5.77 14.63 -4.07
C SER A 536 -4.92 13.41 -4.33
N ARG A 537 -4.08 13.12 -3.35
CA ARG A 537 -3.06 12.09 -3.38
C ARG A 537 -3.73 10.72 -3.22
N ASN A 538 -3.83 9.97 -4.32
CA ASN A 538 -3.91 8.50 -4.44
C ASN A 538 -4.52 7.67 -3.27
N LYS A 539 -5.67 7.03 -3.55
CA LYS A 539 -5.96 5.58 -3.38
C LYS A 539 -5.58 4.88 -2.06
N LEU A 540 -5.54 5.59 -0.94
CA LEU A 540 -5.47 5.01 0.41
C LEU A 540 -6.72 5.33 1.25
N ASP A 541 -7.68 6.05 0.66
CA ASP A 541 -8.97 6.38 1.26
C ASP A 541 -10.05 5.33 0.95
N ASP A 542 -9.72 4.24 0.23
CA ASP A 542 -10.68 3.15 -0.03
C ASP A 542 -11.06 2.40 1.27
N GLU A 543 -10.18 2.38 2.27
CA GLU A 543 -10.49 1.91 3.64
C GLU A 543 -11.43 2.89 4.38
N ASP A 544 -11.50 4.16 3.99
CA ASP A 544 -12.29 5.20 4.66
C ASP A 544 -13.66 5.42 3.99
N ASP A 545 -13.99 4.66 2.94
CA ASP A 545 -15.33 4.60 2.36
C ASP A 545 -16.18 3.53 3.05
N LEU A 546 -17.46 3.82 3.26
CA LEU A 546 -18.43 2.76 3.54
C LEU A 546 -18.52 1.96 2.23
N GLU A 547 -18.01 0.73 2.23
CA GLU A 547 -18.12 -0.16 1.08
C GLU A 547 -19.59 -0.28 0.65
N ILE A 548 -19.83 -0.49 -0.65
CA ILE A 548 -21.16 -0.89 -1.12
C ILE A 548 -21.38 -2.29 -0.54
N GLU A 549 -22.03 -2.35 0.61
CA GLU A 549 -22.22 -3.56 1.37
C GLU A 549 -23.04 -4.58 0.56
N PRO A 550 -22.45 -5.72 0.13
CA PRO A 550 -23.19 -6.75 -0.58
C PRO A 550 -24.11 -7.48 0.41
N PHE A 551 -25.31 -6.95 0.66
CA PHE A 551 -26.41 -7.51 1.48
C PHE A 551 -26.05 -8.78 2.26
N HIS A 552 -25.11 -8.68 3.22
CA HIS A 552 -24.43 -9.84 3.81
C HIS A 552 -25.42 -10.76 4.54
N PHE A 553 -26.47 -10.18 5.10
CA PHE A 553 -27.57 -10.91 5.75
C PHE A 553 -28.29 -11.88 4.82
N ARG A 554 -28.35 -11.63 3.51
CA ARG A 554 -28.94 -12.57 2.54
C ARG A 554 -28.11 -13.85 2.44
N LYS A 555 -26.80 -13.78 2.66
CA LYS A 555 -25.90 -14.95 2.63
C LYS A 555 -25.99 -15.79 3.91
N ALA A 556 -26.53 -15.23 4.99
CA ALA A 556 -26.74 -15.94 6.25
C ALA A 556 -27.91 -16.94 6.18
N VAL A 557 -28.64 -17.01 5.07
CA VAL A 557 -29.75 -17.95 4.89
C VAL A 557 -29.27 -19.26 4.27
N CYS A 558 -29.76 -20.38 4.78
CA CYS A 558 -29.41 -21.73 4.34
C CYS A 558 -30.64 -22.57 4.05
N LYS A 559 -30.47 -23.53 3.13
CA LYS A 559 -31.46 -24.58 2.85
C LYS A 559 -31.28 -25.73 3.82
N ILE A 560 -32.37 -26.21 4.42
CA ILE A 560 -32.38 -27.35 5.34
C ILE A 560 -33.29 -28.43 4.77
N SER A 561 -32.77 -29.65 4.67
CA SER A 561 -33.54 -30.83 4.33
C SER A 561 -33.46 -31.83 5.46
N SER A 562 -34.59 -32.13 6.09
CA SER A 562 -34.72 -33.12 7.17
C SER A 562 -35.81 -34.14 6.84
N GLU A 563 -35.86 -35.24 7.59
CA GLU A 563 -36.88 -36.29 7.40
C GLU A 563 -38.32 -35.77 7.61
N GLY A 564 -38.50 -34.76 8.47
CA GLY A 564 -39.80 -34.13 8.74
C GLY A 564 -40.17 -32.99 7.78
N ASN A 565 -39.18 -32.33 7.16
CA ASN A 565 -39.39 -31.28 6.17
C ASN A 565 -38.26 -31.29 5.12
N PRO A 566 -38.51 -31.78 3.89
CA PRO A 566 -37.49 -31.81 2.84
C PRO A 566 -37.12 -30.43 2.28
N HIS A 567 -37.92 -29.40 2.56
CA HIS A 567 -37.85 -28.08 1.94
C HIS A 567 -37.79 -26.93 2.96
N GLY A 568 -37.11 -27.14 4.08
CA GLY A 568 -36.93 -26.12 5.12
C GLY A 568 -35.95 -25.02 4.73
N SER A 569 -36.12 -23.86 5.36
CA SER A 569 -35.16 -22.75 5.33
C SER A 569 -34.67 -22.46 6.74
N GLY A 570 -33.46 -21.95 6.89
CA GLY A 570 -32.96 -21.50 8.18
C GLY A 570 -32.00 -20.33 8.06
N VAL A 571 -31.70 -19.74 9.20
CA VAL A 571 -30.86 -18.54 9.30
C VAL A 571 -29.68 -18.86 10.21
N LEU A 572 -28.47 -18.60 9.71
CA LEU A 572 -27.22 -18.79 10.42
C LEU A 572 -26.90 -17.56 11.28
N GLY A 573 -26.59 -17.80 12.55
CA GLY A 573 -26.17 -16.75 13.48
C GLY A 573 -25.34 -17.28 14.65
N ARG A 574 -24.92 -16.36 15.52
CA ARG A 574 -24.25 -16.69 16.78
C ARG A 574 -25.17 -16.36 17.94
N PHE A 575 -25.43 -17.36 18.78
CA PHE A 575 -26.19 -17.24 20.02
C PHE A 575 -25.28 -17.60 21.19
N CYS A 576 -25.14 -16.70 22.17
CA CYS A 576 -24.24 -16.89 23.32
C CYS A 576 -22.81 -17.32 22.92
N GLY A 577 -22.31 -16.81 21.79
CA GLY A 577 -21.00 -17.15 21.24
C GLY A 577 -20.95 -18.41 20.36
N VAL A 578 -21.94 -19.30 20.45
CA VAL A 578 -22.04 -20.55 19.67
C VAL A 578 -22.61 -20.27 18.28
N LEU A 579 -21.97 -20.79 17.24
CA LEU A 579 -22.49 -20.72 15.88
C LEU A 579 -23.66 -21.71 15.72
N CYS A 580 -24.82 -21.20 15.34
CA CYS A 580 -26.06 -21.97 15.28
C CYS A 580 -26.96 -21.56 14.10
N ILE A 581 -27.89 -22.44 13.78
CA ILE A 581 -28.93 -22.22 12.77
C ILE A 581 -30.27 -22.14 13.48
N LEU A 582 -31.02 -21.08 13.20
CA LEU A 582 -32.39 -20.87 13.62
C LEU A 582 -33.34 -21.23 12.49
N THR A 583 -34.33 -22.07 12.79
CA THR A 583 -35.39 -22.47 11.87
C THR A 583 -36.69 -22.68 12.63
N ASP A 584 -37.80 -22.97 11.94
CA ASP A 584 -39.03 -23.40 12.58
C ASP A 584 -38.88 -24.80 13.22
N GLY A 585 -39.63 -25.05 14.29
CA GLY A 585 -39.54 -26.31 15.04
C GLY A 585 -40.16 -27.52 14.35
N LYS A 586 -40.79 -27.39 13.17
CA LYS A 586 -41.16 -28.56 12.35
C LYS A 586 -40.01 -29.00 11.46
N THR A 587 -39.22 -28.06 10.96
CA THR A 587 -38.03 -28.37 10.16
C THR A 587 -36.98 -29.13 10.96
N LEU A 588 -36.74 -28.74 12.22
CA LEU A 588 -35.89 -29.48 13.15
C LEU A 588 -36.68 -29.76 14.44
N SER A 589 -37.38 -30.88 14.51
CA SER A 589 -38.23 -31.17 15.67
C SER A 589 -37.45 -31.64 16.89
N ASP A 590 -36.40 -32.44 16.69
CA ASP A 590 -35.65 -33.11 17.76
C ASP A 590 -34.16 -33.22 17.41
N GLU A 591 -33.31 -33.46 18.42
CA GLU A 591 -31.85 -33.58 18.27
C GLU A 591 -31.42 -34.65 17.25
N ASN A 592 -32.15 -35.77 17.17
CA ASN A 592 -31.87 -36.86 16.24
C ASN A 592 -32.12 -36.45 14.79
N ILE A 593 -33.22 -35.71 14.55
CA ILE A 593 -33.54 -35.17 13.22
C ILE A 593 -32.55 -34.06 12.85
N ALA A 594 -32.11 -33.26 13.83
CA ALA A 594 -31.05 -32.28 13.60
C ALA A 594 -29.72 -32.95 13.23
N ARG A 595 -29.39 -34.10 13.81
CA ARG A 595 -28.15 -34.85 13.48
C ARG A 595 -28.16 -35.41 12.06
N SER A 596 -29.32 -35.83 11.54
CA SER A 596 -29.46 -36.36 10.18
C SER A 596 -29.82 -35.30 9.13
N ALA A 597 -30.13 -34.07 9.54
CA ALA A 597 -30.50 -32.99 8.63
C ALA A 597 -29.33 -32.53 7.76
N ARG A 598 -29.63 -32.27 6.48
CA ARG A 598 -28.68 -31.72 5.52
C ARG A 598 -28.86 -30.21 5.40
N VAL A 599 -27.85 -29.45 5.79
CA VAL A 599 -27.82 -28.00 5.65
C VAL A 599 -26.90 -27.61 4.49
N VAL A 600 -27.36 -26.70 3.63
CA VAL A 600 -26.59 -26.14 2.52
C VAL A 600 -26.62 -24.61 2.58
N CYS A 601 -25.45 -24.00 2.76
CA CYS A 601 -25.25 -22.56 2.72
C CYS A 601 -24.94 -22.10 1.29
N ASN A 602 -25.09 -20.79 1.02
CA ASN A 602 -24.85 -20.18 -0.29
C ASN A 602 -25.66 -20.78 -1.47
N TYR A 603 -26.84 -21.35 -1.18
CA TYR A 603 -27.70 -21.97 -2.20
C TYR A 603 -28.49 -20.92 -3.02
N ALA A 604 -27.78 -20.14 -3.84
CA ALA A 604 -28.32 -19.07 -4.67
C ALA A 604 -27.70 -19.09 -6.08
N ASP A 605 -28.32 -18.38 -7.02
CA ASP A 605 -27.78 -18.24 -8.38
C ASP A 605 -26.39 -17.57 -8.35
N GLU A 606 -25.50 -17.99 -9.25
CA GLU A 606 -24.11 -17.54 -9.36
C GLU A 606 -23.25 -17.70 -8.08
N ARG A 607 -23.68 -18.51 -7.10
CA ARG A 607 -22.92 -18.81 -5.87
C ARG A 607 -22.59 -20.29 -5.77
N VAL A 608 -21.46 -20.61 -5.15
CA VAL A 608 -21.04 -21.99 -4.89
C VAL A 608 -21.69 -22.45 -3.58
N PRO A 609 -22.64 -23.41 -3.61
CA PRO A 609 -23.26 -23.94 -2.40
C PRO A 609 -22.30 -24.87 -1.68
N PHE A 610 -22.32 -24.85 -0.34
CA PHE A 610 -21.50 -25.74 0.48
C PHE A 610 -22.32 -26.36 1.62
N PRO A 611 -22.13 -27.67 1.91
CA PRO A 611 -22.83 -28.34 3.00
C PRO A 611 -22.19 -28.03 4.35
N VAL A 612 -23.02 -28.03 5.39
CA VAL A 612 -22.61 -27.81 6.78
C VAL A 612 -23.27 -28.86 7.66
N VAL A 613 -22.52 -29.41 8.62
CA VAL A 613 -23.04 -30.40 9.57
C VAL A 613 -23.51 -29.71 10.85
N LEU A 614 -24.69 -30.10 11.31
CA LEU A 614 -25.25 -29.67 12.60
C LEU A 614 -24.61 -30.47 13.74
N ALA A 615 -24.25 -29.76 14.80
CA ALA A 615 -23.67 -30.29 16.04
C ALA A 615 -24.72 -30.25 17.16
N SER A 616 -25.80 -31.02 17.01
CA SER A 616 -26.95 -30.99 17.94
C SER A 616 -26.57 -31.38 19.37
N GLU A 617 -25.51 -32.16 19.54
CA GLU A 617 -24.90 -32.49 20.83
C GLU A 617 -24.25 -31.30 21.54
N THR A 618 -23.83 -30.28 20.81
CA THR A 618 -23.19 -29.08 21.40
C THR A 618 -24.26 -28.12 21.93
N LEU A 619 -25.31 -27.87 21.13
CA LEU A 619 -26.44 -27.04 21.53
C LEU A 619 -27.65 -27.36 20.65
N PHE A 620 -28.76 -27.73 21.28
CA PHE A 620 -30.06 -27.81 20.65
C PHE A 620 -31.11 -27.22 21.59
N ALA A 621 -31.85 -26.22 21.11
CA ALA A 621 -32.96 -25.61 21.81
C ALA A 621 -34.15 -25.52 20.84
N GLY A 622 -35.16 -26.35 21.04
CA GLY A 622 -36.35 -26.37 20.19
C GLY A 622 -37.62 -26.57 21.01
N ILE A 623 -38.71 -25.95 20.53
CA ILE A 623 -40.06 -26.16 21.07
C ILE A 623 -40.97 -26.53 19.91
N LYS A 624 -41.68 -27.65 20.06
CA LYS A 624 -42.66 -28.15 19.09
C LYS A 624 -44.04 -27.59 19.41
N MET A 625 -44.78 -27.19 18.37
CA MET A 625 -46.24 -26.99 18.48
C MET A 625 -46.91 -28.35 18.74
N GLN A 626 -47.67 -28.47 19.83
CA GLN A 626 -48.60 -29.60 19.98
C GLN A 626 -49.65 -29.50 18.87
N ASP A 627 -49.86 -30.56 18.09
CA ASP A 627 -50.87 -30.58 17.04
C ASP A 627 -52.28 -30.44 17.68
N GLU A 628 -53.05 -29.43 17.28
CA GLU A 628 -54.43 -29.18 17.75
C GLU A 628 -55.44 -30.30 17.37
N HIS A 629 -54.99 -31.44 16.86
CA HIS A 629 -55.85 -32.55 16.45
C HIS A 629 -56.25 -33.53 17.58
N THR A 630 -55.88 -33.29 18.83
CA THR A 630 -56.27 -34.15 19.98
C THR A 630 -57.38 -33.57 20.88
N ILE A 631 -58.19 -32.63 20.39
CA ILE A 631 -59.42 -32.19 21.07
C ILE A 631 -60.59 -32.17 20.08
N ARG A 632 -61.11 -33.36 19.73
CA ARG A 632 -62.55 -33.63 19.46
C ARG A 632 -62.75 -35.08 19.02
N LEU A 633 -62.67 -35.98 19.98
CA LEU A 633 -63.52 -37.18 20.02
C LEU A 633 -64.09 -37.25 21.45
N GLN A 634 -65.28 -36.70 21.63
CA GLN A 634 -66.26 -37.13 22.65
C GLN A 634 -67.10 -38.27 22.02
N PRO A 635 -67.86 -39.12 22.77
CA PRO A 635 -68.54 -38.77 24.03
C PRO A 635 -68.74 -39.89 25.11
N LEU A 636 -69.31 -39.44 26.24
CA LEU A 636 -70.23 -40.11 27.20
C LEU A 636 -69.69 -41.16 28.21
N ALA A 637 -69.53 -40.74 29.48
CA ALA A 637 -70.37 -41.19 30.61
C ALA A 637 -69.95 -40.58 31.98
N GLN A 638 -70.94 -39.96 32.64
CA GLN A 638 -71.17 -39.79 34.09
C GLN A 638 -70.36 -38.74 34.91
N SER A 639 -71.15 -37.98 35.68
CA SER A 639 -70.94 -36.77 36.50
C SER A 639 -70.76 -37.10 38.01
N PRO A 640 -70.65 -36.15 38.98
CA PRO A 640 -70.07 -34.78 39.03
C PRO A 640 -69.20 -34.41 40.30
N GLN A 641 -68.32 -33.39 40.15
CA GLN A 641 -67.86 -32.35 41.14
C GLN A 641 -66.97 -32.73 42.37
N PRO A 642 -66.26 -31.78 43.04
CA PRO A 642 -65.52 -30.58 42.56
C PRO A 642 -64.13 -30.40 43.26
N GLN A 643 -63.07 -30.01 42.55
CA GLN A 643 -61.92 -29.33 43.18
C GLN A 643 -61.30 -28.29 42.24
N SER A 644 -61.09 -27.09 42.79
CA SER A 644 -60.52 -25.91 42.15
C SER A 644 -59.17 -26.18 41.46
N PRO A 645 -59.02 -25.92 40.15
CA PRO A 645 -57.72 -26.00 39.52
C PRO A 645 -56.93 -24.70 39.78
N LYS A 646 -55.88 -24.83 40.61
CA LYS A 646 -54.76 -23.90 40.64
C LYS A 646 -54.26 -23.73 39.19
N LYS A 647 -54.23 -22.50 38.68
CA LYS A 647 -53.63 -22.18 37.37
C LYS A 647 -52.16 -22.60 37.39
N MET A 648 -51.84 -23.67 36.65
CA MET A 648 -50.47 -23.89 36.19
C MET A 648 -50.05 -22.74 35.26
N PRO A 649 -48.79 -22.29 35.29
CA PRO A 649 -48.32 -21.26 34.38
C PRO A 649 -48.37 -21.80 32.94
N GLN A 650 -49.15 -21.15 32.08
CA GLN A 650 -49.26 -21.48 30.65
C GLN A 650 -47.87 -21.33 30.01
N GLN A 651 -47.34 -22.43 29.46
CA GLN A 651 -46.11 -22.39 28.67
C GLN A 651 -46.37 -21.59 27.38
N PRO A 652 -45.47 -20.66 27.00
CA PRO A 652 -45.69 -19.87 25.80
C PRO A 652 -45.50 -20.72 24.54
N HIS A 653 -46.49 -20.65 23.64
CA HIS A 653 -46.54 -21.38 22.37
C HIS A 653 -45.60 -20.72 21.34
N PHE A 654 -44.34 -21.17 21.25
CA PHE A 654 -43.40 -20.75 20.20
C PHE A 654 -42.95 -21.96 19.38
N ASN A 655 -42.83 -21.80 18.06
CA ASN A 655 -42.39 -22.88 17.16
C ASN A 655 -41.06 -22.54 16.51
N PHE A 656 -39.96 -22.92 17.17
CA PHE A 656 -38.62 -22.70 16.66
C PHE A 656 -37.68 -23.84 17.05
N ALA A 657 -36.58 -23.95 16.32
CA ALA A 657 -35.45 -24.78 16.66
C ALA A 657 -34.15 -24.03 16.40
N LEU A 658 -33.27 -24.06 17.37
CA LEU A 658 -31.94 -23.47 17.35
C LEU A 658 -30.92 -24.58 17.58
N CYS A 659 -30.08 -24.85 16.58
CA CYS A 659 -29.13 -25.97 16.61
C CYS A 659 -27.71 -25.47 16.31
N ALA A 660 -26.72 -25.93 17.06
CA ALA A 660 -25.32 -25.64 16.81
C ALA A 660 -24.83 -26.22 15.49
N VAL A 661 -23.78 -25.59 14.96
CA VAL A 661 -23.09 -25.96 13.74
C VAL A 661 -21.67 -26.39 14.08
N ASN A 662 -21.11 -27.36 13.34
CA ASN A 662 -19.68 -27.64 13.41
C ASN A 662 -18.87 -26.44 12.90
N GLU A 663 -18.41 -25.60 13.84
CA GLU A 663 -17.77 -24.33 13.54
C GLU A 663 -16.47 -24.50 12.73
N ARG A 664 -15.68 -25.54 13.00
CA ARG A 664 -14.44 -25.80 12.25
C ARG A 664 -14.73 -26.10 10.79
N GLN A 665 -15.72 -26.94 10.52
CA GLN A 665 -16.13 -27.24 9.15
C GLN A 665 -16.72 -26.01 8.45
N PHE A 666 -17.55 -25.24 9.16
CA PHE A 666 -18.12 -24.01 8.62
C PHE A 666 -17.03 -23.01 8.23
N LEU A 667 -16.05 -22.75 9.10
CA LEU A 667 -14.98 -21.78 8.82
C LEU A 667 -14.11 -22.20 7.62
N LEU A 668 -13.83 -23.50 7.47
CA LEU A 668 -13.10 -24.03 6.32
C LEU A 668 -13.88 -23.86 5.00
N ALA A 669 -15.19 -24.06 5.03
CA ALA A 669 -16.05 -24.00 3.84
C ALA A 669 -16.49 -22.57 3.47
N ALA A 670 -16.76 -21.73 4.47
CA ALA A 670 -17.31 -20.40 4.27
C ALA A 670 -16.25 -19.35 3.90
N GLY A 671 -15.01 -19.46 4.43
CA GLY A 671 -14.01 -18.40 4.32
C GLY A 671 -14.58 -17.04 4.77
N ASP A 672 -14.38 -16.00 3.95
CA ASP A 672 -14.96 -14.66 4.17
C ASP A 672 -16.33 -14.47 3.50
N ASN A 673 -16.88 -15.52 2.86
CA ASN A 673 -18.06 -15.38 1.99
C ASN A 673 -19.37 -15.23 2.76
N VAL A 674 -19.51 -15.88 3.92
CA VAL A 674 -20.74 -15.90 4.73
C VAL A 674 -20.43 -15.38 6.12
N VAL A 675 -21.02 -14.23 6.47
CA VAL A 675 -20.92 -13.65 7.81
C VAL A 675 -22.16 -14.05 8.61
N PRO A 676 -22.02 -14.79 9.73
CA PRO A 676 -23.16 -15.16 10.56
C PRO A 676 -23.78 -13.93 11.24
N LEU A 677 -25.09 -13.95 11.42
CA LEU A 677 -25.80 -12.93 12.19
C LEU A 677 -25.44 -12.98 13.68
N ARG A 678 -25.75 -11.92 14.43
CA ARG A 678 -25.70 -11.93 15.89
C ARG A 678 -27.11 -12.11 16.41
N PHE A 679 -27.38 -13.25 17.04
CA PHE A 679 -28.65 -13.53 17.70
C PHE A 679 -28.68 -12.89 19.08
N GLU A 680 -28.58 -11.57 19.07
CA GLU A 680 -28.62 -10.68 20.22
C GLU A 680 -29.43 -9.45 19.82
N MET A 681 -30.31 -8.99 20.73
CA MET A 681 -31.00 -7.72 20.55
C MET A 681 -29.97 -6.61 20.49
N SER A 682 -29.82 -6.01 19.32
CA SER A 682 -28.90 -4.89 19.17
C SER A 682 -29.30 -4.03 17.99
N ASP A 683 -29.09 -2.72 18.15
CA ASP A 683 -29.27 -1.77 17.06
C ASP A 683 -28.17 -1.83 16.01
N ARG A 684 -27.20 -2.73 16.17
CA ARG A 684 -26.07 -2.88 15.28
C ARG A 684 -26.46 -3.70 14.06
N LYS A 685 -25.75 -3.47 12.98
CA LYS A 685 -25.86 -4.23 11.74
C LYS A 685 -25.62 -5.73 11.94
N LEU A 686 -26.35 -6.56 11.19
CA LEU A 686 -26.40 -8.04 11.32
C LEU A 686 -26.89 -8.53 12.69
N GLY A 687 -27.43 -7.65 13.55
CA GLY A 687 -28.08 -8.00 14.81
C GLY A 687 -29.59 -8.19 14.68
N CYS A 688 -30.24 -8.53 15.79
CA CYS A 688 -31.69 -8.66 15.87
C CYS A 688 -32.34 -7.30 16.18
N GLY A 689 -33.40 -6.95 15.43
CA GLY A 689 -34.14 -5.72 15.60
C GLY A 689 -35.18 -5.78 16.73
N GLU A 690 -35.32 -4.69 17.48
CA GLU A 690 -36.37 -4.52 18.48
C GLU A 690 -37.72 -4.12 17.85
N SER A 691 -38.81 -4.28 18.59
CA SER A 691 -40.15 -3.89 18.12
C SER A 691 -40.26 -2.37 17.86
N GLU A 692 -39.51 -1.56 18.60
CA GLU A 692 -39.40 -0.11 18.41
C GLU A 692 -38.76 0.28 17.07
N CYS A 693 -38.00 -0.63 16.46
CA CYS A 693 -37.38 -0.40 15.16
C CYS A 693 -38.34 -0.59 13.98
N LEU A 694 -39.55 -1.14 14.19
CA LEU A 694 -40.50 -1.46 13.13
C LEU A 694 -41.61 -0.41 13.04
N ARG A 695 -41.72 0.26 11.89
CA ARG A 695 -42.81 1.23 11.62
C ARG A 695 -43.83 0.66 10.66
N LEU A 696 -45.11 0.91 10.89
CA LEU A 696 -46.19 0.50 9.97
C LEU A 696 -45.86 0.94 8.53
N GLY A 697 -45.95 0.00 7.59
CA GLY A 697 -45.61 0.23 6.19
C GLY A 697 -44.11 0.15 5.85
N GLU A 698 -43.24 -0.16 6.83
CA GLU A 698 -41.80 -0.29 6.59
C GLU A 698 -41.48 -1.49 5.66
N PRO A 699 -40.59 -1.32 4.66
CA PRO A 699 -40.22 -2.40 3.76
C PRO A 699 -39.38 -3.47 4.47
N LEU A 700 -39.81 -4.71 4.33
CA LEU A 700 -39.18 -5.93 4.81
C LEU A 700 -38.71 -6.79 3.63
N GLU A 701 -37.60 -7.48 3.85
CA GLU A 701 -37.04 -8.48 2.94
C GLU A 701 -37.14 -9.87 3.59
N VAL A 702 -37.92 -10.75 2.98
CA VAL A 702 -38.00 -12.16 3.40
C VAL A 702 -37.15 -13.00 2.46
N VAL A 703 -36.16 -13.70 3.02
CA VAL A 703 -35.14 -14.42 2.26
C VAL A 703 -35.12 -15.88 2.69
N GLY A 704 -35.15 -16.79 1.71
CA GLY A 704 -35.00 -18.22 1.96
C GLY A 704 -35.22 -19.08 0.74
N HIS A 705 -35.53 -20.36 0.98
CA HIS A 705 -35.54 -21.41 -0.03
C HIS A 705 -36.91 -22.10 -0.10
N PRO A 706 -37.97 -21.37 -0.51
CA PRO A 706 -39.31 -21.93 -0.61
C PRO A 706 -39.32 -23.13 -1.56
N HIS A 707 -39.92 -24.25 -1.12
CA HIS A 707 -39.90 -25.54 -1.83
C HIS A 707 -38.47 -26.05 -2.16
N GLY A 708 -37.45 -25.60 -1.43
CA GLY A 708 -36.06 -25.95 -1.69
C GLY A 708 -35.49 -25.38 -3.00
N LYS A 709 -36.13 -24.35 -3.59
CA LYS A 709 -35.62 -23.58 -4.73
C LYS A 709 -34.34 -22.82 -4.35
N LEU A 710 -33.62 -22.31 -5.36
CA LEU A 710 -32.56 -21.33 -5.15
C LEU A 710 -33.12 -20.14 -4.36
N GLN A 711 -32.25 -19.44 -3.63
CA GLN A 711 -32.61 -18.29 -2.79
C GLN A 711 -33.62 -17.35 -3.46
N VAL A 712 -34.81 -17.23 -2.86
CA VAL A 712 -35.87 -16.32 -3.27
C VAL A 712 -35.92 -15.15 -2.30
N LEU A 713 -36.06 -13.93 -2.86
CA LEU A 713 -36.24 -12.69 -2.12
C LEU A 713 -37.66 -12.17 -2.33
N HIS A 714 -38.42 -12.09 -1.24
CA HIS A 714 -39.76 -11.51 -1.21
C HIS A 714 -39.71 -10.13 -0.54
N HIS A 715 -40.09 -9.08 -1.28
CA HIS A 715 -40.29 -7.76 -0.71
C HIS A 715 -41.70 -7.67 -0.11
N ARG A 716 -41.81 -7.30 1.16
CA ARG A 716 -43.07 -7.15 1.90
C ARG A 716 -43.08 -5.84 2.66
N CYS A 717 -44.23 -5.42 3.15
CA CYS A 717 -44.35 -4.30 4.07
C CYS A 717 -44.82 -4.80 5.44
N PHE A 718 -44.25 -4.25 6.51
CA PHE A 718 -44.70 -4.53 7.85
C PHE A 718 -46.13 -4.00 8.06
N ALA A 719 -47.07 -4.88 8.43
CA ALA A 719 -48.47 -4.52 8.60
C ALA A 719 -48.89 -4.38 10.07
N ARG A 720 -48.52 -5.32 10.96
CA ARG A 720 -48.81 -5.23 12.41
C ARG A 720 -48.03 -6.23 13.26
N LEU A 721 -47.83 -5.90 14.53
CA LEU A 721 -47.38 -6.81 15.60
C LEU A 721 -48.61 -7.37 16.34
N VAL A 722 -48.57 -8.66 16.68
CA VAL A 722 -49.64 -9.39 17.37
C VAL A 722 -49.02 -10.13 18.57
N PRO A 723 -49.61 -10.14 19.78
CA PRO A 723 -50.90 -9.55 20.17
C PRO A 723 -50.91 -8.02 20.29
N ASN A 724 -49.79 -7.37 20.62
CA ASN A 724 -49.65 -5.90 20.66
C ASN A 724 -48.18 -5.45 20.57
N SER A 725 -47.91 -4.14 20.54
CA SER A 725 -46.57 -3.56 20.43
C SER A 725 -45.69 -3.76 21.66
N ILE A 726 -46.30 -4.03 22.83
CA ILE A 726 -45.60 -4.16 24.11
C ILE A 726 -45.06 -5.59 24.27
N ASN A 727 -45.87 -6.60 23.98
CA ASN A 727 -45.48 -8.02 24.05
C ASN A 727 -45.72 -8.71 22.69
N PRO A 728 -44.95 -8.36 21.65
CA PRO A 728 -45.10 -8.95 20.33
C PRO A 728 -44.66 -10.41 20.31
N GLN A 729 -45.52 -11.28 19.79
CA GLN A 729 -45.21 -12.69 19.53
C GLN A 729 -45.06 -12.96 18.03
N HIS A 730 -45.91 -12.32 17.24
CA HIS A 730 -45.95 -12.47 15.78
C HIS A 730 -45.86 -11.12 15.06
N LEU A 731 -45.30 -11.17 13.87
CA LEU A 731 -45.29 -10.11 12.87
C LEU A 731 -46.15 -10.54 11.68
N GLN A 732 -46.98 -9.63 11.17
CA GLN A 732 -47.78 -9.86 9.97
C GLN A 732 -47.37 -8.91 8.85
N TYR A 733 -47.36 -9.44 7.63
CA TYR A 733 -47.04 -8.73 6.40
C TYR A 733 -48.30 -8.18 5.72
N ASP A 734 -48.09 -7.29 4.77
CA ASP A 734 -49.11 -6.78 3.86
C ASP A 734 -49.66 -7.85 2.89
N ARG A 735 -48.86 -8.86 2.53
CA ARG A 735 -49.21 -9.91 1.56
C ARG A 735 -48.76 -11.30 2.00
N VAL A 736 -49.48 -12.31 1.49
CA VAL A 736 -49.21 -13.73 1.74
C VAL A 736 -47.88 -14.16 1.10
N MET A 737 -47.21 -15.13 1.72
CA MET A 737 -46.00 -15.80 1.22
C MET A 737 -46.37 -17.09 0.47
N GLU A 738 -45.49 -17.58 -0.39
CA GLU A 738 -45.66 -18.90 -1.00
C GLU A 738 -45.51 -20.02 0.04
N THR A 739 -46.06 -21.19 -0.24
CA THR A 739 -45.88 -22.37 0.60
C THR A 739 -44.42 -22.81 0.63
N GLY A 740 -44.01 -23.53 1.68
CA GLY A 740 -42.61 -23.92 1.86
C GLY A 740 -41.66 -22.79 2.29
N ALA A 741 -42.17 -21.57 2.56
CA ALA A 741 -41.37 -20.48 3.10
C ALA A 741 -41.06 -20.60 4.61
N ALA A 742 -41.38 -21.74 5.24
CA ALA A 742 -41.15 -21.95 6.67
C ALA A 742 -39.66 -21.82 7.00
N GLY A 743 -39.36 -21.07 8.06
CA GLY A 743 -37.98 -20.81 8.49
C GLY A 743 -37.22 -19.78 7.64
N CYS A 744 -37.84 -19.19 6.61
CA CYS A 744 -37.25 -18.06 5.89
C CYS A 744 -36.97 -16.89 6.84
N GLY A 745 -35.79 -16.28 6.68
CA GLY A 745 -35.38 -15.15 7.50
C GLY A 745 -36.04 -13.86 7.07
N VAL A 746 -36.42 -13.03 8.03
CA VAL A 746 -37.14 -11.78 7.81
C VAL A 746 -36.28 -10.63 8.27
N PHE A 747 -36.01 -9.71 7.36
CA PHE A 747 -35.06 -8.62 7.56
C PHE A 747 -35.70 -7.27 7.28
N THR A 748 -35.27 -6.23 7.98
CA THR A 748 -35.50 -4.86 7.51
C THR A 748 -34.59 -4.57 6.30
N ARG A 749 -34.89 -3.53 5.51
CA ARG A 749 -33.99 -3.08 4.42
C ARG A 749 -32.58 -2.71 4.91
N GLY A 750 -32.43 -2.41 6.20
CA GLY A 750 -31.15 -2.18 6.88
C GLY A 750 -30.43 -3.45 7.36
N GLY A 751 -30.93 -4.64 7.02
CA GLY A 751 -30.30 -5.92 7.35
C GLY A 751 -30.42 -6.33 8.82
N LYS A 752 -31.35 -5.74 9.58
CA LYS A 752 -31.68 -6.21 10.94
C LYS A 752 -32.56 -7.44 10.83
N PHE A 753 -32.25 -8.47 11.59
CA PHE A 753 -33.05 -9.69 11.63
C PHE A 753 -34.24 -9.51 12.58
N VAL A 754 -35.45 -9.74 12.08
CA VAL A 754 -36.69 -9.44 12.80
C VAL A 754 -37.41 -10.71 13.23
N GLY A 755 -37.19 -11.81 12.53
CA GLY A 755 -37.88 -13.06 12.81
C GLY A 755 -37.72 -14.11 11.73
N ILE A 756 -38.37 -15.24 11.96
CA ILE A 756 -38.47 -16.34 11.00
C ILE A 756 -39.92 -16.54 10.60
N HIS A 757 -40.15 -16.88 9.33
CA HIS A 757 -41.49 -17.18 8.87
C HIS A 757 -42.05 -18.43 9.56
N SER A 758 -43.26 -18.31 10.12
CA SER A 758 -43.90 -19.44 10.81
C SER A 758 -44.38 -20.47 9.80
N PHE A 759 -44.22 -21.75 10.11
CA PHE A 759 -44.94 -22.80 9.40
C PHE A 759 -46.44 -22.67 9.70
N ALA A 760 -47.27 -22.50 8.66
CA ALA A 760 -48.72 -22.60 8.74
C ALA A 760 -49.18 -23.93 8.14
N GLY A 761 -50.12 -24.61 8.78
CA GLY A 761 -50.73 -25.83 8.23
C GLY A 761 -51.49 -25.55 6.92
N LEU A 762 -51.70 -26.58 6.10
CA LEU A 762 -52.42 -26.50 4.81
C LEU A 762 -53.86 -25.93 4.90
N LYS A 763 -54.40 -25.74 6.11
CA LYS A 763 -55.78 -25.30 6.36
C LYS A 763 -55.90 -23.94 7.07
N GLU A 764 -54.79 -23.27 7.40
CA GLU A 764 -54.86 -21.94 8.02
C GLU A 764 -55.12 -20.86 6.96
N PRO A 765 -56.18 -20.05 7.10
CA PRO A 765 -56.38 -18.92 6.20
C PRO A 765 -55.31 -17.84 6.48
N PRO A 766 -54.79 -17.17 5.45
CA PRO A 766 -53.90 -16.02 5.63
C PRO A 766 -54.54 -14.95 6.53
N PRO A 767 -53.72 -14.16 7.25
CA PRO A 767 -52.33 -13.85 6.95
C PRO A 767 -51.30 -14.82 7.58
N LEU A 768 -50.36 -15.30 6.76
CA LEU A 768 -49.22 -16.08 7.21
C LEU A 768 -48.33 -15.22 8.12
N SER A 769 -48.12 -15.69 9.34
CA SER A 769 -47.41 -14.94 10.37
C SER A 769 -45.90 -15.17 10.33
N CYS A 770 -45.16 -14.34 11.04
CA CYS A 770 -43.74 -14.46 11.31
C CYS A 770 -43.55 -14.49 12.81
N TRP A 771 -42.72 -15.40 13.31
CA TRP A 771 -42.34 -15.38 14.72
C TRP A 771 -41.36 -14.24 14.96
N PHE A 772 -41.71 -13.37 15.91
CA PHE A 772 -40.82 -12.28 16.29
C PHE A 772 -39.59 -12.84 17.01
N ILE A 773 -38.41 -12.30 16.70
CA ILE A 773 -37.13 -12.86 17.15
C ILE A 773 -36.91 -12.73 18.67
N LYS A 774 -37.45 -11.71 19.33
CA LYS A 774 -37.21 -11.48 20.77
C LYS A 774 -37.74 -12.60 21.67
N PRO A 775 -39.02 -12.99 21.58
CA PRO A 775 -39.52 -14.13 22.35
C PRO A 775 -38.77 -15.44 22.08
N ILE A 776 -38.30 -15.66 20.84
CA ILE A 776 -37.49 -16.84 20.49
C ILE A 776 -36.18 -16.84 21.29
N LEU A 777 -35.43 -15.73 21.27
CA LEU A 777 -34.14 -15.65 21.96
C LEU A 777 -34.29 -15.72 23.47
N ASP A 778 -35.30 -15.05 24.04
CA ASP A 778 -35.59 -15.11 25.47
C ASP A 778 -35.90 -16.55 25.91
N THR A 779 -36.69 -17.26 25.11
CA THR A 779 -37.03 -18.67 25.38
C THR A 779 -35.83 -19.59 25.20
N ALA A 780 -35.04 -19.40 24.15
CA ALA A 780 -33.81 -20.15 23.92
C ALA A 780 -32.81 -19.96 25.07
N LEU A 781 -32.68 -18.74 25.61
CA LEU A 781 -31.80 -18.43 26.74
C LEU A 781 -32.23 -19.18 28.01
N VAL A 782 -33.54 -19.27 28.26
CA VAL A 782 -34.10 -20.06 29.37
C VAL A 782 -33.79 -21.54 29.18
N LEU A 783 -34.04 -22.10 27.99
CA LEU A 783 -33.80 -23.52 27.69
C LEU A 783 -32.32 -23.89 27.89
N VAL A 784 -31.40 -23.07 27.37
CA VAL A 784 -29.95 -23.27 27.52
C VAL A 784 -29.50 -23.10 28.97
N SER A 785 -30.05 -22.14 29.71
CA SER A 785 -29.74 -21.98 31.14
C SER A 785 -30.19 -23.21 31.94
N THR A 786 -31.37 -23.76 31.67
CA THR A 786 -31.87 -24.97 32.34
C THR A 786 -31.10 -26.24 31.97
N SER A 787 -30.57 -26.36 30.76
CA SER A 787 -29.74 -27.50 30.35
C SER A 787 -28.33 -27.46 30.97
N ILE A 788 -27.77 -26.27 31.20
CA ILE A 788 -26.50 -26.07 31.92
C ILE A 788 -26.63 -26.49 33.40
N PHE A 789 -27.72 -26.10 34.09
CA PHE A 789 -27.96 -26.49 35.48
C PHE A 789 -28.25 -28.00 35.67
N SER A 790 -28.62 -28.72 34.60
CA SER A 790 -28.84 -30.17 34.63
C SER A 790 -27.62 -30.99 34.17
N GLY A 791 -26.46 -30.35 33.96
CA GLY A 791 -25.17 -31.01 33.73
C GLY A 791 -25.00 -31.64 32.33
N LYS A 792 -25.80 -31.22 31.34
CA LYS A 792 -25.79 -31.82 29.99
C LYS A 792 -25.01 -31.03 28.92
N CYS A 793 -24.47 -29.85 29.23
CA CYS A 793 -23.66 -29.07 28.28
C CYS A 793 -22.34 -28.62 28.90
N LEU A 794 -21.22 -29.08 28.33
CA LEU A 794 -19.90 -28.46 28.37
C LEU A 794 -19.20 -28.69 27.03
#